data_AF-A0A6C2YSM8-F1
#
_entry.id   AF-A0A6C2YSM8-F1
#
_cell.length_a   1.000
_cell.length_b   1.000
_cell.length_c   1.000
_cell.angle_alpha   90.00
_cell.angle_beta   90.00
_cell.angle_gamma   90.00
#
_symmetry.space_group_name_H-M   'P 1'
#
loop_
_entity.id
_entity.type
_entity.pdbx_description
1 polymer ?
#
loop_
_entity_poly.entity_id
_entity_poly.type
_entity_poly.pdbx_seq_one_letter_code
_entity_poly.pdbx_strand_id
1 'polypeptide(L)'
;MATDQQPGSSAAPIDPRLQDPLRQLRGSIRKYVLLEGIALVGTFLALWLWIGLLVDYGLFRLTLWDWVMELPWGVRASVLGGIVLVLVTLVVTRVISLLLGEFSDRSLALVLEKRFPEILGDRLMTAIDLADPATASRYGFSPELVQFTINEATMRVAQLPLNDVFDTVRLRRLIARPFLFLFGGLTVITGGIGIAAGMAGQGNFAIMSQRAMDVATIWGERNLLLQNTPWPRSVQLEVLDFDASGERKVPRDGSAVSIRVRADKWVIADESAFTGWRRIRWAEITPTLLGTAPVSLDPLRDLPLPTMSEGIRLPSDFPKTLEEWSNWPVDRVEQTLLQNLQIRDYVRNKMPADWFASLEQTFEQLTIAGQSPTNFRKFRLLEIPTEVTLESWGVKTSTEMPLRREDNNEFTGTLSELKESVWVRSSAGDAYSPKYRLTLVPPPQLVKLERDELRPAYLYYRPTSDGKAEGLRGLQQIFPNLGISLSGDRSRFEITQGTDFILRGTSDKVLQSVTLLPKAGKYPGIEANDSPLPIPLKLAEDQQSFEVPFQGATRVSRLTEFDLELFDIDNVRSKRAVQIQPMEDKAPEVEVSLEVIRRVGGVYMCTPAAMIPFTPESRVRDDHGLNRVDYRFSYLQLESPGVNSSRTTIAGGVLMLPTLQPNLGTMLHPVVYLREYGKLIKPATNVSLTRFESVDGFAELVKQRKPLTLANLKEVLKKPREANADDPIIHQFDFRSSGQQVFDLQKILPEMEVKVSSQVQPRYRIELSVTATDTNVEAFQPNVKSASVTPEGRVGENREVFNLLVVPEADLLVEISKEEEALAGRLDIILARLRDSQAKLTGIVDTLPTLPQEQMIPTSTRTAEITETVSKSKDMTTDLLKDFERILREYQYNRCSKNILDKVELQICVPLREAMRSDFPAVEDPLLSFNEELGNLRKPEVSVGVRARDALRQLIQRLERVRAGMGEVTDEKKVIAAIQEIIKGQENQIGPQLQRILASASEDLLAPKIIETPAVTVNSLGTTKGKLVIDFGLEFEGEMTLKLEAPANSEIKVPAELKVKSTEEPLTVEFEVKGGTKKGDFAIKVVPSVGRPVTVIVTVK
;
A
#
# COMPACT_ATOMS: atom_id res chain seq x y z
N MET A 1 20.21 -86.70 40.77
CA MET A 1 20.64 -88.06 41.14
C MET A 1 19.93 -88.41 42.44
N ALA A 2 18.98 -89.33 42.35
CA ALA A 2 18.20 -89.81 43.48
C ALA A 2 19.06 -90.83 44.24
N THR A 3 19.34 -90.54 45.51
CA THR A 3 19.95 -91.48 46.44
C THR A 3 18.96 -91.71 47.56
N ASP A 4 18.59 -92.97 47.69
CA ASP A 4 17.71 -93.59 48.67
C ASP A 4 18.00 -93.09 50.10
N GLN A 5 17.02 -92.46 50.76
CA GLN A 5 17.06 -92.17 52.19
C GLN A 5 16.12 -93.14 52.92
N GLN A 6 16.72 -94.17 53.51
CA GLN A 6 16.08 -94.93 54.59
C GLN A 6 15.83 -94.00 55.80
N PRO A 7 14.73 -94.21 56.56
CA PRO A 7 14.40 -93.40 57.71
C PRO A 7 15.42 -93.63 58.85
N GLY A 8 15.98 -92.54 59.36
CA GLY A 8 16.90 -92.55 60.49
C GLY A 8 16.29 -93.25 61.71
N SER A 9 16.95 -94.33 62.13
CA SER A 9 16.72 -95.02 63.39
C SER A 9 16.88 -94.05 64.57
N SER A 10 15.87 -94.00 65.45
CA SER A 10 15.98 -93.39 66.77
C SER A 10 17.13 -94.04 67.55
N ALA A 11 18.21 -93.30 67.78
CA ALA A 11 19.37 -93.74 68.55
C ALA A 11 18.98 -94.07 70.01
N ALA A 12 19.49 -95.19 70.53
CA ALA A 12 19.41 -95.53 71.95
C ALA A 12 20.19 -94.50 72.80
N PRO A 13 19.79 -94.27 74.07
CA PRO A 13 20.40 -93.23 74.90
C PRO A 13 21.87 -93.54 75.24
N ILE A 14 22.78 -92.75 74.68
CA ILE A 14 24.20 -92.65 75.09
C ILE A 14 24.28 -92.29 76.59
N ASP A 15 25.32 -92.73 77.30
CA ASP A 15 25.56 -92.43 78.72
C ASP A 15 25.42 -90.90 79.00
N PRO A 16 24.58 -90.48 79.97
CA PRO A 16 24.38 -89.07 80.33
C PRO A 16 25.70 -88.32 80.59
N ARG A 17 26.71 -89.00 81.14
CA ARG A 17 28.01 -88.39 81.47
C ARG A 17 28.85 -88.01 80.24
N LEU A 18 28.61 -88.64 79.08
CA LEU A 18 29.20 -88.27 77.79
C LEU A 18 28.32 -87.28 77.01
N GLN A 19 27.00 -87.38 77.16
CA GLN A 19 26.05 -86.47 76.49
C GLN A 19 26.14 -85.04 77.01
N ASP A 20 26.33 -84.82 78.31
CA ASP A 20 26.31 -83.47 78.89
C ASP A 20 27.44 -82.56 78.38
N PRO A 21 28.73 -82.98 78.33
CA PRO A 21 29.80 -82.18 77.75
C PRO A 21 29.63 -81.94 76.24
N LEU A 22 29.17 -82.93 75.48
CA LEU A 22 28.90 -82.80 74.04
C LEU A 22 27.72 -81.85 73.77
N ARG A 23 26.68 -81.88 74.60
CA ARG A 23 25.56 -80.92 74.57
C ARG A 23 26.00 -79.51 74.94
N GLN A 24 26.84 -79.34 75.97
CA GLN A 24 27.42 -78.04 76.33
C GLN A 24 28.27 -77.47 75.20
N LEU A 25 29.12 -78.28 74.58
CA LEU A 25 29.92 -77.87 73.43
C LEU A 25 29.04 -77.49 72.24
N ARG A 26 28.01 -78.30 71.91
CA ARG A 26 27.03 -77.99 70.85
C ARG A 26 26.34 -76.64 71.10
N GLY A 27 25.95 -76.36 72.34
CA GLY A 27 25.37 -75.07 72.74
C GLY A 27 26.34 -73.90 72.59
N SER A 28 27.60 -74.09 72.98
CA SER A 28 28.65 -73.06 72.87
C SER A 28 29.07 -72.79 71.43
N ILE A 29 29.15 -73.81 70.56
CA ILE A 29 29.38 -73.66 69.11
C ILE A 29 28.26 -72.83 68.49
N ARG A 30 26.98 -73.18 68.77
CA ARG A 30 25.83 -72.43 68.25
C ARG A 30 25.85 -70.98 68.71
N LYS A 31 26.16 -70.71 69.98
CA LYS A 31 26.31 -69.34 70.51
C LYS A 31 27.45 -68.57 69.83
N TYR A 32 28.62 -69.19 69.66
CA TYR A 32 29.78 -68.56 69.03
C TYR A 32 29.46 -68.13 67.60
N VAL A 33 28.91 -69.05 66.80
CA VAL A 33 28.63 -68.73 65.39
C VAL A 33 27.40 -67.84 65.22
N LEU A 34 26.42 -67.92 66.14
CA LEU A 34 25.34 -66.94 66.20
C LEU A 34 25.88 -65.53 66.42
N LEU A 35 26.79 -65.35 67.40
CA LEU A 35 27.43 -64.06 67.66
C LEU A 35 28.29 -63.60 66.47
N GLU A 36 29.02 -64.51 65.81
CA GLU A 36 29.79 -64.20 64.60
C GLU A 36 28.87 -63.77 63.44
N GLY A 37 27.78 -64.50 63.20
CA GLY A 37 26.79 -64.20 62.17
C GLY A 37 26.09 -62.86 62.42
N ILE A 38 25.66 -62.60 63.66
CA ILE A 38 25.08 -61.31 64.05
C ILE A 38 26.08 -60.17 63.86
N ALA A 39 27.35 -60.36 64.25
CA ALA A 39 28.39 -59.35 64.09
C ALA A 39 28.67 -59.03 62.61
N LEU A 40 28.67 -60.04 61.73
CA LEU A 40 28.82 -59.85 60.28
C LEU A 40 27.63 -59.12 59.67
N VAL A 41 26.40 -59.50 60.04
CA VAL A 41 25.18 -58.80 59.61
C VAL A 41 25.19 -57.35 60.08
N GLY A 42 25.54 -57.10 61.35
CA GLY A 42 25.67 -55.73 61.88
C GLY A 42 26.73 -54.93 61.15
N THR A 43 27.86 -55.54 60.77
CA THR A 43 28.92 -54.87 60.00
C THR A 43 28.43 -54.50 58.60
N PHE A 44 27.70 -55.39 57.94
CA PHE A 44 27.11 -55.13 56.63
C PHE A 44 26.10 -53.98 56.69
N LEU A 45 25.20 -53.97 57.67
CA LEU A 45 24.22 -52.89 57.85
C LEU A 45 24.91 -51.53 58.10
N ALA A 46 25.96 -51.52 58.93
CA ALA A 46 26.73 -50.30 59.19
C ALA A 46 27.42 -49.77 57.92
N LEU A 47 28.03 -50.65 57.12
CA LEU A 47 28.65 -50.26 55.85
C LEU A 47 27.62 -49.83 54.81
N TRP A 48 26.47 -50.49 54.73
CA TRP A 48 25.39 -50.12 53.83
C TRP A 48 24.88 -48.70 54.12
N LEU A 49 24.66 -48.36 55.39
CA LEU A 49 24.30 -47.00 55.80
C LEU A 49 25.33 -45.97 55.33
N TRP A 50 26.62 -46.19 55.60
CA TRP A 50 27.67 -45.22 55.28
C TRP A 50 27.92 -45.07 53.77
N ILE A 51 27.98 -46.18 53.05
CA ILE A 51 28.15 -46.16 51.60
C ILE A 51 26.92 -45.53 50.94
N GLY A 52 25.72 -45.88 51.40
CA GLY A 52 24.47 -45.27 50.92
C GLY A 52 24.43 -43.77 51.15
N LEU A 53 24.84 -43.29 52.33
CA LEU A 53 24.87 -41.86 52.64
C LEU A 53 25.96 -41.12 51.84
N LEU A 54 27.13 -41.73 51.64
CA LEU A 54 28.21 -41.16 50.82
C LEU A 54 27.77 -41.03 49.35
N VAL A 55 27.15 -42.07 48.79
CA VAL A 55 26.73 -42.11 47.38
C VAL A 55 25.49 -41.25 47.13
N ASP A 56 24.53 -41.17 48.05
CA ASP A 56 23.32 -40.34 47.88
C ASP A 56 23.60 -38.88 48.27
N TYR A 57 23.90 -38.62 49.55
CA TYR A 57 24.07 -37.25 50.06
C TYR A 57 25.41 -36.63 49.65
N GLY A 58 26.50 -37.41 49.67
CA GLY A 58 27.83 -36.91 49.28
C GLY A 58 27.89 -36.54 47.80
N LEU A 59 27.34 -37.38 46.92
CA LEU A 59 27.27 -37.08 45.48
C LEU A 59 26.36 -35.89 45.20
N PHE A 60 25.23 -35.77 45.89
CA PHE A 60 24.36 -34.59 45.82
C PHE A 60 25.11 -33.31 46.19
N ARG A 61 25.86 -33.29 47.29
CA ARG A 61 26.62 -32.08 47.71
C ARG A 61 27.79 -31.74 46.79
N LEU A 62 28.34 -32.72 46.06
CA LEU A 62 29.45 -32.51 45.13
C LEU A 62 28.99 -32.13 43.70
N THR A 63 27.86 -32.65 43.25
CA THR A 63 27.44 -32.57 41.83
C THR A 63 26.02 -32.05 41.62
N LEU A 64 25.27 -31.77 42.71
CA LEU A 64 23.85 -31.41 42.70
C LEU A 64 22.93 -32.47 42.06
N TRP A 65 23.46 -33.65 41.74
CA TRP A 65 22.72 -34.74 41.16
C TRP A 65 21.90 -35.47 42.24
N ASP A 66 20.58 -35.42 42.11
CA ASP A 66 19.64 -36.13 42.99
C ASP A 66 18.99 -37.29 42.22
N TRP A 67 19.44 -38.51 42.53
CA TRP A 67 18.93 -39.72 41.89
C TRP A 67 17.44 -40.02 42.17
N VAL A 68 16.82 -39.44 43.21
CA VAL A 68 15.37 -39.59 43.44
C VAL A 68 14.56 -38.79 42.41
N MET A 69 15.08 -37.63 42.00
CA MET A 69 14.47 -36.81 40.96
C MET A 69 14.76 -37.32 39.55
N GLU A 70 15.96 -37.86 39.32
CA GLU A 70 16.44 -38.20 37.97
C GLU A 70 16.21 -39.69 37.58
N LEU A 71 16.13 -40.62 38.54
CA LEU A 71 15.91 -42.05 38.26
C LEU A 71 14.48 -42.52 38.57
N PRO A 72 13.88 -43.34 37.67
CA PRO A 72 12.58 -43.95 37.93
C PRO A 72 12.59 -44.79 39.21
N TRP A 73 11.44 -44.82 39.89
CA TRP A 73 11.24 -45.58 41.13
C TRP A 73 11.67 -47.06 41.00
N GLY A 74 11.44 -47.69 39.84
CA GLY A 74 11.78 -49.10 39.61
C GLY A 74 13.29 -49.42 39.69
N VAL A 75 14.17 -48.47 39.31
CA VAL A 75 15.61 -48.66 39.43
C VAL A 75 16.03 -48.65 40.90
N ARG A 76 15.49 -47.71 41.69
CA ARG A 76 15.73 -47.63 43.14
C ARG A 76 15.23 -48.88 43.86
N ALA A 77 14.03 -49.36 43.52
CA ALA A 77 13.49 -50.61 44.05
C ALA A 77 14.37 -51.83 43.71
N SER A 78 14.95 -51.87 42.51
CA SER A 78 15.85 -52.95 42.08
C SER A 78 17.17 -52.94 42.86
N VAL A 79 17.75 -51.75 43.09
CA VAL A 79 18.97 -51.60 43.92
C VAL A 79 18.71 -52.04 45.35
N LEU A 80 17.61 -51.57 45.96
CA LEU A 80 17.21 -52.00 47.31
C LEU A 80 16.97 -53.50 47.37
N GLY A 81 16.27 -54.07 46.39
CA GLY A 81 16.02 -55.51 46.28
C GLY A 81 17.32 -56.32 46.19
N GLY A 82 18.31 -55.85 45.44
CA GLY A 82 19.64 -56.47 45.37
C GLY A 82 20.37 -56.45 46.72
N ILE A 83 20.35 -55.33 47.43
CA ILE A 83 21.00 -55.20 48.75
C ILE A 83 20.28 -56.08 49.79
N VAL A 84 18.95 -56.11 49.78
CA VAL A 84 18.14 -56.98 50.64
C VAL A 84 18.39 -58.46 50.32
N LEU A 85 18.53 -58.83 49.04
CA LEU A 85 18.88 -60.20 48.65
C LEU A 85 20.25 -60.62 49.20
N VAL A 86 21.25 -59.73 49.16
CA VAL A 86 22.57 -59.97 49.77
C VAL A 86 22.43 -60.14 51.28
N LEU A 87 21.64 -59.29 51.94
CA LEU A 87 21.38 -59.39 53.38
C LEU A 87 20.69 -60.70 53.76
N VAL A 88 19.63 -61.08 53.05
CA VAL A 88 18.91 -62.35 53.25
C VAL A 88 19.85 -63.53 53.02
N THR A 89 20.64 -63.51 51.95
CA THR A 89 21.63 -64.56 51.68
C THR A 89 22.66 -64.65 52.81
N LEU A 90 23.15 -63.51 53.32
CA LEU A 90 24.08 -63.47 54.45
C LEU A 90 23.45 -64.05 55.71
N VAL A 91 22.22 -63.66 56.06
CA VAL A 91 21.49 -64.17 57.24
C VAL A 91 21.21 -65.67 57.09
N VAL A 92 20.75 -66.13 55.93
CA VAL A 92 20.46 -67.55 55.68
C VAL A 92 21.73 -68.39 55.77
N THR A 93 22.81 -67.97 55.09
CA THR A 93 24.06 -68.74 55.02
C THR A 93 24.92 -68.66 56.29
N ARG A 94 24.84 -67.59 57.08
CA ARG A 94 25.69 -67.40 58.27
C ARG A 94 24.98 -67.57 59.61
N VAL A 95 23.66 -67.42 59.65
CA VAL A 95 22.87 -67.53 60.88
C VAL A 95 21.94 -68.74 60.82
N ILE A 96 21.02 -68.79 59.85
CA ILE A 96 19.91 -69.77 59.85
C ILE A 96 20.38 -71.18 59.51
N SER A 97 21.10 -71.36 58.39
CA SER A 97 21.59 -72.67 57.92
C SER A 97 22.45 -73.38 58.96
N LEU A 98 23.13 -72.60 59.81
CA LEU A 98 24.00 -73.14 60.83
C LEU A 98 23.29 -73.41 62.17
N LEU A 99 22.26 -72.63 62.52
CA LEU A 99 21.39 -72.93 63.66
C LEU A 99 20.57 -74.21 63.42
N LEU A 100 20.16 -74.45 62.17
CA LEU A 100 19.40 -75.62 61.75
C LEU A 100 20.28 -76.84 61.41
N GLY A 101 21.60 -76.67 61.35
CA GLY A 101 22.53 -77.77 61.10
C GLY A 101 22.54 -78.80 62.24
N GLU A 102 22.41 -80.08 61.88
CA GLU A 102 22.58 -81.20 62.81
C GLU A 102 24.07 -81.49 63.00
N PHE A 103 24.60 -81.10 64.16
CA PHE A 103 25.96 -81.47 64.56
C PHE A 103 25.94 -82.88 65.11
N SER A 104 26.35 -83.86 64.29
CA SER A 104 26.46 -85.25 64.73
C SER A 104 27.46 -85.38 65.89
N ASP A 105 27.17 -86.24 66.87
CA ASP A 105 28.03 -86.44 68.04
C ASP A 105 29.41 -86.95 67.64
N ARG A 106 29.50 -87.70 66.53
CA ARG A 106 30.75 -88.16 65.91
C ARG A 106 31.64 -87.02 65.41
N SER A 107 31.04 -86.01 64.76
CA SER A 107 31.80 -84.83 64.29
C SER A 107 32.30 -83.97 65.45
N LEU A 108 31.52 -83.86 66.52
CA LEU A 108 31.91 -83.12 67.73
C LEU A 108 33.05 -83.81 68.47
N ALA A 109 33.02 -85.14 68.58
CA ALA A 109 34.11 -85.92 69.14
C ALA A 109 35.40 -85.76 68.34
N LEU A 110 35.33 -85.86 67.01
CA LEU A 110 36.49 -85.68 66.14
C LEU A 110 37.13 -84.28 66.29
N VAL A 111 36.32 -83.23 66.47
CA VAL A 111 36.82 -81.86 66.70
C VAL A 111 37.53 -81.74 68.04
N LEU A 112 36.98 -82.36 69.10
CA LEU A 112 37.62 -82.38 70.42
C LEU A 112 38.93 -83.17 70.41
N GLU A 113 38.95 -84.34 69.78
CA GLU A 113 40.14 -85.20 69.65
C GLU A 113 41.25 -84.50 68.86
N LYS A 114 40.90 -83.85 67.73
CA LYS A 114 41.86 -83.11 66.92
C LYS A 114 42.42 -81.87 67.63
N ARG A 115 41.64 -81.23 68.51
CA ARG A 115 42.06 -80.04 69.26
C ARG A 115 42.86 -80.38 70.52
N PHE A 116 42.55 -81.51 71.17
CA PHE A 116 43.22 -81.98 72.39
C PHE A 116 43.77 -83.41 72.22
N PRO A 117 44.70 -83.64 71.29
CA PRO A 117 45.18 -84.98 70.96
C PRO A 117 45.90 -85.66 72.14
N GLU A 118 46.54 -84.89 73.01
CA GLU A 118 47.28 -85.40 74.18
C GLU A 118 46.39 -86.03 75.25
N ILE A 119 45.14 -85.54 75.38
CA ILE A 119 44.21 -85.95 76.46
C ILE A 119 43.30 -87.08 75.98
N LEU A 120 42.75 -86.96 74.77
CA LEU A 120 41.71 -87.85 74.25
C LEU A 120 42.21 -88.97 73.32
N GLY A 121 43.25 -88.74 72.51
CA GLY A 121 43.61 -89.65 71.42
C GLY A 121 42.42 -89.92 70.47
N ASP A 122 42.24 -91.17 70.03
CA ASP A 122 41.11 -91.63 69.19
C ASP A 122 39.95 -92.27 70.00
N ARG A 123 39.86 -92.00 71.31
CA ARG A 123 39.05 -92.79 72.24
C ARG A 123 37.61 -92.30 72.38
N LEU A 124 37.34 -91.02 72.17
CA LEU A 124 36.02 -90.42 72.29
C LEU A 124 35.14 -90.77 71.08
N MET A 125 35.68 -90.70 69.87
CA MET A 125 34.99 -91.14 68.65
C MET A 125 34.72 -92.64 68.72
N THR A 126 35.71 -93.42 69.15
CA THR A 126 35.56 -94.87 69.36
C THR A 126 34.50 -95.17 70.42
N ALA A 127 34.46 -94.43 71.53
CA ALA A 127 33.43 -94.60 72.57
C ALA A 127 32.01 -94.26 72.07
N ILE A 128 31.85 -93.26 71.20
CA ILE A 128 30.55 -92.92 70.59
C ILE A 128 30.13 -93.96 69.55
N ASP A 129 31.05 -94.41 68.69
CA ASP A 129 30.78 -95.44 67.67
C ASP A 129 30.45 -96.81 68.33
N LEU A 130 31.04 -97.13 69.48
CA LEU A 130 30.78 -98.36 70.25
C LEU A 130 29.58 -98.25 71.22
N ALA A 131 29.08 -97.05 71.52
CA ALA A 131 27.93 -96.84 72.39
C ALA A 131 26.60 -97.31 71.76
N ASP A 132 26.56 -97.47 70.43
CA ASP A 132 25.41 -98.04 69.73
C ASP A 132 25.41 -99.58 69.84
N PRO A 133 24.42 -100.19 70.54
CA PRO A 133 24.37 -101.63 70.74
C PRO A 133 24.28 -102.44 69.44
N ALA A 134 23.75 -101.85 68.36
CA ALA A 134 23.70 -102.48 67.04
C ALA A 134 25.09 -102.54 66.36
N THR A 135 25.96 -101.57 66.64
CA THR A 135 27.30 -101.48 66.07
C THR A 135 28.29 -102.34 66.86
N ALA A 136 28.22 -102.32 68.19
CA ALA A 136 29.08 -103.14 69.06
C ALA A 136 28.90 -104.65 68.82
N SER A 137 27.66 -105.10 68.59
CA SER A 137 27.34 -106.50 68.28
C SER A 137 27.76 -106.94 66.88
N ARG A 138 27.79 -106.01 65.91
CA ARG A 138 28.27 -106.26 64.54
C ARG A 138 29.77 -106.56 64.46
N TYR A 139 30.57 -105.96 65.34
CA TYR A 139 32.03 -106.16 65.40
C TYR A 139 32.47 -107.18 66.46
N GLY A 140 31.52 -107.82 67.18
CA GLY A 140 31.82 -108.92 68.11
C GLY A 140 32.49 -108.49 69.42
N PHE A 141 32.35 -107.24 69.85
CA PHE A 141 32.95 -106.74 71.08
C PHE A 141 32.21 -107.23 72.34
N SER A 142 32.94 -107.50 73.43
CA SER A 142 32.34 -107.89 74.70
C SER A 142 31.69 -106.67 75.40
N PRO A 143 30.55 -106.86 76.11
CA PRO A 143 29.87 -105.77 76.83
C PRO A 143 30.79 -105.06 77.85
N GLU A 144 31.71 -105.80 78.45
CA GLU A 144 32.66 -105.31 79.45
C GLU A 144 33.73 -104.38 78.85
N LEU A 145 34.24 -104.69 77.65
CA LEU A 145 35.24 -103.88 76.95
C LEU A 145 34.64 -102.58 76.42
N VAL A 146 33.38 -102.63 75.97
CA VAL A 146 32.61 -101.44 75.59
C VAL A 146 32.40 -100.51 76.80
N GLN A 147 31.98 -101.06 77.95
CA GLN A 147 31.82 -100.27 79.18
C GLN A 147 33.15 -99.68 79.69
N PHE A 148 34.27 -100.40 79.60
CA PHE A 148 35.58 -99.87 79.97
C PHE A 148 35.98 -98.69 79.07
N THR A 149 35.78 -98.80 77.76
CA THR A 149 36.09 -97.75 76.78
C THR A 149 35.22 -96.51 76.99
N ILE A 150 33.92 -96.70 77.27
CA ILE A 150 32.99 -95.62 77.61
C ILE A 150 33.41 -94.92 78.91
N ASN A 151 33.75 -95.68 79.96
CA ASN A 151 34.18 -95.12 81.24
C ASN A 151 35.51 -94.36 81.13
N GLU A 152 36.48 -94.91 80.39
CA GLU A 152 37.78 -94.25 80.17
C GLU A 152 37.63 -92.95 79.38
N ALA A 153 36.82 -92.95 78.31
CA ALA A 153 36.51 -91.73 77.57
C ALA A 153 35.82 -90.68 78.46
N THR A 154 34.88 -91.11 79.32
CA THR A 154 34.14 -90.21 80.22
C THR A 154 35.05 -89.50 81.22
N MET A 155 35.98 -90.24 81.85
CA MET A 155 36.92 -89.63 82.84
C MET A 155 37.85 -88.60 82.20
N ARG A 156 38.27 -88.82 80.95
CA ARG A 156 39.17 -87.92 80.22
C ARG A 156 38.44 -86.69 79.67
N VAL A 157 37.20 -86.86 79.19
CA VAL A 157 36.35 -85.74 78.73
C VAL A 157 36.06 -84.76 79.86
N ALA A 158 35.90 -85.23 81.10
CA ALA A 158 35.66 -84.38 82.27
C ALA A 158 36.83 -83.44 82.61
N GLN A 159 38.04 -83.69 82.09
CA GLN A 159 39.25 -82.89 82.33
C GLN A 159 39.48 -81.78 81.29
N LEU A 160 38.61 -81.66 80.26
CA LEU A 160 38.82 -80.76 79.14
C LEU A 160 38.41 -79.30 79.42
N PRO A 161 39.26 -78.30 79.11
CA PRO A 161 38.86 -76.90 79.09
C PRO A 161 38.07 -76.59 77.80
N LEU A 162 36.76 -76.80 77.82
CA LEU A 162 35.87 -76.63 76.64
C LEU A 162 35.88 -75.21 76.03
N ASN A 163 36.31 -74.20 76.77
CA ASN A 163 36.37 -72.81 76.28
C ASN A 163 37.55 -72.54 75.34
N ASP A 164 38.64 -73.29 75.46
CA ASP A 164 39.87 -73.08 74.67
C ASP A 164 39.75 -73.61 73.24
N VAL A 165 38.64 -74.26 72.90
CA VAL A 165 38.31 -74.68 71.54
C VAL A 165 38.03 -73.46 70.64
N PHE A 166 37.54 -72.35 71.20
CA PHE A 166 37.08 -71.18 70.46
C PHE A 166 38.11 -70.04 70.42
N ASP A 167 38.25 -69.38 69.27
CA ASP A 167 39.04 -68.16 69.14
C ASP A 167 38.22 -66.95 69.63
N THR A 168 38.34 -66.64 70.91
CA THR A 168 37.62 -65.55 71.57
C THR A 168 38.13 -64.16 71.16
N VAL A 169 39.39 -64.03 70.76
CA VAL A 169 39.98 -62.76 70.31
C VAL A 169 39.42 -62.36 68.95
N ARG A 170 39.35 -63.31 68.01
CA ARG A 170 38.71 -63.09 66.70
C ARG A 170 37.25 -62.70 66.86
N LEU A 171 36.50 -63.39 67.72
CA LEU A 171 35.09 -63.09 67.94
C LEU A 171 34.90 -61.68 68.53
N ARG A 172 35.72 -61.28 69.52
CA ARG A 172 35.68 -59.92 70.09
C ARG A 172 35.97 -58.85 69.04
N ARG A 173 36.96 -59.06 68.16
CA ARG A 173 37.25 -58.14 67.05
C ARG A 173 36.08 -58.06 66.06
N LEU A 174 35.45 -59.18 65.73
CA LEU A 174 34.30 -59.21 64.84
C LEU A 174 33.10 -58.48 65.45
N ILE A 175 32.80 -58.71 66.73
CA ILE A 175 31.75 -58.00 67.46
C ILE A 175 32.06 -56.51 67.55
N ALA A 176 33.34 -56.11 67.70
CA ALA A 176 33.73 -54.69 67.77
C ALA A 176 33.59 -53.94 66.43
N ARG A 177 33.67 -54.61 65.27
CA ARG A 177 33.56 -53.98 63.94
C ARG A 177 32.26 -53.19 63.71
N PRO A 178 31.04 -53.73 63.93
CA PRO A 178 29.82 -52.97 63.73
C PRO A 178 29.78 -51.73 64.65
N PHE A 179 30.23 -51.85 65.90
CA PHE A 179 30.36 -50.70 66.80
C PHE A 179 31.39 -49.69 66.29
N LEU A 180 32.55 -50.14 65.79
CA LEU A 180 33.56 -49.26 65.21
C LEU A 180 33.04 -48.52 63.97
N PHE A 181 32.33 -49.19 63.07
CA PHE A 181 31.78 -48.52 61.89
C PHE A 181 30.64 -47.56 62.27
N LEU A 182 29.73 -47.94 63.17
CA LEU A 182 28.63 -47.08 63.61
C LEU A 182 29.13 -45.89 64.44
N PHE A 183 29.83 -46.15 65.55
CA PHE A 183 30.33 -45.11 66.44
C PHE A 183 31.53 -44.37 65.87
N GLY A 184 32.47 -45.07 65.23
CA GLY A 184 33.62 -44.44 64.57
C GLY A 184 33.19 -43.52 63.43
N GLY A 185 32.28 -43.96 62.57
CA GLY A 185 31.70 -43.09 61.53
C GLY A 185 30.98 -41.88 62.13
N LEU A 186 30.19 -42.08 63.19
CA LEU A 186 29.51 -40.99 63.90
C LEU A 186 30.51 -40.00 64.53
N THR A 187 31.59 -40.47 65.13
CA THR A 187 32.62 -39.62 65.76
C THR A 187 33.46 -38.86 64.73
N VAL A 188 33.76 -39.46 63.57
CA VAL A 188 34.46 -38.76 62.48
C VAL A 188 33.59 -37.65 61.91
N ILE A 189 32.28 -37.90 61.76
CA ILE A 189 31.34 -36.88 61.27
C ILE A 189 31.10 -35.80 62.32
N THR A 190 30.80 -36.15 63.57
CA THR A 190 30.59 -35.16 64.64
C THR A 190 31.87 -34.38 64.97
N GLY A 191 33.04 -35.03 64.91
CA GLY A 191 34.35 -34.40 65.04
C GLY A 191 34.70 -33.48 63.86
N GLY A 192 34.48 -33.93 62.63
CA GLY A 192 34.70 -33.12 61.42
C GLY A 192 33.75 -31.90 61.36
N ILE A 193 32.47 -32.10 61.70
CA ILE A 193 31.49 -31.02 61.82
C ILE A 193 31.85 -30.08 62.96
N GLY A 194 32.32 -30.59 64.10
CA GLY A 194 32.76 -29.77 65.25
C GLY A 194 33.97 -28.89 64.94
N ILE A 195 34.96 -29.42 64.19
CA ILE A 195 36.13 -28.66 63.73
C ILE A 195 35.72 -27.58 62.72
N ALA A 196 34.86 -27.92 61.75
CA ALA A 196 34.34 -26.97 60.77
C ALA A 196 33.49 -25.85 61.43
N ALA A 197 32.66 -26.19 62.41
CA ALA A 197 31.86 -25.23 63.18
C ALA A 197 32.72 -24.32 64.06
N GLY A 198 33.79 -24.85 64.66
CA GLY A 198 34.77 -24.07 65.43
C GLY A 198 35.55 -23.08 64.57
N MET A 199 35.83 -23.44 63.31
CA MET A 199 36.46 -22.53 62.34
C MET A 199 35.52 -21.45 61.79
N ALA A 200 34.21 -21.72 61.75
CA ALA A 200 33.19 -20.82 61.20
C ALA A 200 32.51 -19.90 62.25
N GLY A 201 32.83 -20.04 63.54
CA GLY A 201 32.33 -19.17 64.62
C GLY A 201 30.82 -19.22 64.88
N GLN A 202 30.09 -20.14 64.24
CA GLN A 202 28.64 -20.26 64.34
C GLN A 202 28.24 -21.74 64.41
N GLY A 203 27.77 -22.20 65.58
CA GLY A 203 27.14 -23.51 65.67
C GLY A 203 26.87 -23.99 67.09
N ASN A 204 25.60 -23.94 67.50
CA ASN A 204 25.11 -24.65 68.67
C ASN A 204 25.05 -26.15 68.33
N PHE A 205 25.75 -27.01 69.08
CA PHE A 205 25.86 -28.46 68.81
C PHE A 205 24.49 -29.15 68.62
N ALA A 206 23.47 -28.69 69.36
CA ALA A 206 22.09 -29.17 69.26
C ALA A 206 21.49 -28.99 67.86
N ILE A 207 21.68 -27.84 67.22
CA ILE A 207 21.12 -27.53 65.89
C ILE A 207 21.74 -28.42 64.81
N MET A 208 23.07 -28.63 64.89
CA MET A 208 23.77 -29.49 63.93
C MET A 208 23.45 -30.97 64.12
N SER A 209 23.23 -31.42 65.37
CA SER A 209 22.79 -32.79 65.65
C SER A 209 21.39 -33.08 65.09
N GLN A 210 20.49 -32.09 65.14
CA GLN A 210 19.16 -32.18 64.53
C GLN A 210 19.25 -32.23 63.01
N ARG A 211 20.09 -31.39 62.39
CA ARG A 211 20.33 -31.44 60.93
C ARG A 211 20.93 -32.78 60.48
N ALA A 212 21.84 -33.36 61.26
CA ALA A 212 22.39 -34.69 60.96
C ALA A 212 21.32 -35.79 61.08
N MET A 213 20.42 -35.68 62.06
CA MET A 213 19.26 -36.57 62.19
C MET A 213 18.30 -36.41 61.01
N ASP A 214 18.06 -35.17 60.56
CA ASP A 214 17.25 -34.89 59.37
C ASP A 214 17.86 -35.51 58.10
N VAL A 215 19.19 -35.43 57.93
CA VAL A 215 19.86 -36.09 56.81
C VAL A 215 19.70 -37.61 56.87
N ALA A 216 19.87 -38.22 58.04
CA ALA A 216 19.74 -39.67 58.20
C ALA A 216 18.30 -40.17 57.98
N THR A 217 17.31 -39.40 58.41
CA THR A 217 15.88 -39.72 58.24
C THR A 217 15.42 -39.50 56.80
N ILE A 218 15.82 -38.40 56.14
CA ILE A 218 15.58 -38.19 54.70
C ILE A 218 16.23 -39.32 53.89
N TRP A 219 17.46 -39.70 54.22
CA TRP A 219 18.11 -40.86 53.60
C TRP A 219 17.29 -42.14 53.79
N GLY A 220 16.79 -42.41 55.01
CA GLY A 220 15.93 -43.57 55.30
C GLY A 220 14.60 -43.56 54.54
N GLU A 221 13.92 -42.42 54.50
CA GLU A 221 12.69 -42.21 53.72
C GLU A 221 12.92 -42.51 52.24
N ARG A 222 14.03 -42.02 51.67
CA ARG A 222 14.37 -42.16 50.25
C ARG A 222 14.88 -43.54 49.86
N ASN A 223 15.70 -44.16 50.70
CA ASN A 223 16.43 -45.40 50.37
C ASN A 223 15.75 -46.66 50.91
N LEU A 224 15.11 -46.59 52.08
CA LEU A 224 14.46 -47.74 52.72
C LEU A 224 12.95 -47.74 52.46
N LEU A 225 12.29 -46.57 52.59
CA LEU A 225 10.85 -46.42 52.34
C LEU A 225 10.52 -46.09 50.87
N LEU A 226 11.55 -45.80 50.05
CA LEU A 226 11.42 -45.43 48.64
C LEU A 226 10.49 -44.22 48.38
N GLN A 227 10.37 -43.32 49.37
CA GLN A 227 9.62 -42.07 49.24
C GLN A 227 10.33 -41.10 48.29
N ASN A 228 9.56 -40.27 47.59
CA ASN A 228 10.06 -39.26 46.66
C ASN A 228 10.39 -37.94 47.38
N THR A 229 11.10 -38.01 48.50
CA THR A 229 11.49 -36.84 49.29
C THR A 229 12.79 -36.28 48.75
N PRO A 230 12.85 -35.12 48.07
CA PRO A 230 14.09 -34.56 47.56
C PRO A 230 15.02 -34.04 48.66
N TRP A 231 16.33 -33.92 48.37
CA TRP A 231 17.25 -33.24 49.30
C TRP A 231 16.89 -31.75 49.44
N PRO A 232 16.94 -31.18 50.66
CA PRO A 232 16.57 -29.79 50.89
C PRO A 232 17.62 -28.85 50.27
N ARG A 233 17.15 -27.91 49.46
CA ARG A 233 17.97 -26.88 48.79
C ARG A 233 17.95 -25.56 49.56
N SER A 234 18.89 -24.66 49.28
CA SER A 234 18.90 -23.31 49.86
C SER A 234 18.10 -22.29 49.05
N VAL A 235 17.84 -22.58 47.77
CA VAL A 235 17.11 -21.72 46.83
C VAL A 235 15.91 -22.45 46.23
N GLN A 236 14.84 -21.72 45.93
CA GLN A 236 13.67 -22.20 45.17
C GLN A 236 13.45 -21.29 43.96
N LEU A 237 13.32 -21.87 42.77
CA LEU A 237 13.11 -21.14 41.51
C LEU A 237 11.82 -21.60 40.82
N GLU A 238 11.05 -20.63 40.33
CA GLU A 238 9.86 -20.85 39.49
C GLU A 238 10.00 -20.05 38.18
N VAL A 239 9.87 -20.71 37.04
CA VAL A 239 9.84 -20.03 35.73
C VAL A 239 8.40 -19.62 35.43
N LEU A 240 8.20 -18.33 35.13
CA LEU A 240 6.89 -17.73 34.88
C LEU A 240 6.55 -17.74 33.37
N ASP A 241 5.29 -17.46 33.05
CA ASP A 241 4.75 -17.35 31.68
C ASP A 241 4.67 -18.67 30.88
N PHE A 242 4.62 -19.80 31.58
CA PHE A 242 4.34 -21.12 30.99
C PHE A 242 2.94 -21.60 31.39
N ASP A 243 2.32 -22.42 30.53
CA ASP A 243 1.03 -23.03 30.84
C ASP A 243 1.15 -24.09 31.95
N ALA A 244 0.02 -24.62 32.41
CA ALA A 244 -0.01 -25.67 33.44
C ALA A 244 0.71 -26.96 33.04
N SER A 245 0.97 -27.17 31.73
CA SER A 245 1.73 -28.31 31.20
C SER A 245 3.24 -28.04 31.09
N GLY A 246 3.68 -26.80 31.37
CA GLY A 246 5.07 -26.37 31.24
C GLY A 246 5.49 -26.00 29.82
N GLU A 247 4.53 -25.75 28.93
CA GLU A 247 4.76 -25.35 27.54
C GLU A 247 4.41 -23.87 27.31
N ARG A 248 5.20 -23.20 26.47
CA ARG A 248 4.91 -21.86 25.97
C ARG A 248 5.16 -21.82 24.47
N LYS A 249 4.11 -21.50 23.72
CA LYS A 249 4.17 -21.33 22.26
C LYS A 249 4.66 -19.93 21.91
N VAL A 250 5.58 -19.85 20.97
CA VAL A 250 6.24 -18.60 20.55
C VAL A 250 6.28 -18.51 19.02
N PRO A 251 6.08 -17.32 18.41
CA PRO A 251 6.27 -17.10 16.98
C PRO A 251 7.67 -17.46 16.48
N ARG A 252 7.72 -18.00 15.25
CA ARG A 252 8.96 -18.31 14.53
C ARG A 252 9.73 -17.09 13.98
N ASP A 253 9.21 -15.87 14.14
CA ASP A 253 9.71 -14.65 13.49
C ASP A 253 11.00 -14.05 14.11
N GLY A 254 11.71 -14.80 14.95
CA GLY A 254 12.97 -14.35 15.57
C GLY A 254 12.82 -13.22 16.59
N SER A 255 11.59 -12.89 17.00
CA SER A 255 11.33 -11.91 18.05
C SER A 255 11.90 -12.38 19.38
N ALA A 256 12.52 -11.44 20.12
CA ALA A 256 13.11 -11.75 21.41
C ALA A 256 12.04 -12.19 22.41
N VAL A 257 12.22 -13.36 23.02
CA VAL A 257 11.31 -13.91 24.02
C VAL A 257 11.84 -13.54 25.40
N SER A 258 11.06 -12.77 26.15
CA SER A 258 11.36 -12.51 27.55
C SER A 258 10.96 -13.73 28.40
N ILE A 259 11.91 -14.21 29.20
CA ILE A 259 11.70 -15.23 30.22
C ILE A 259 11.90 -14.58 31.58
N ARG A 260 10.98 -14.87 32.48
CA ARG A 260 10.99 -14.39 33.85
C ARG A 260 11.10 -15.58 34.79
N VAL A 261 12.02 -15.50 35.74
CA VAL A 261 12.23 -16.51 36.77
C VAL A 261 12.11 -15.82 38.11
N ARG A 262 11.33 -16.39 39.03
CA ARG A 262 11.20 -15.87 40.38
C ARG A 262 11.94 -16.77 41.37
N ALA A 263 12.57 -16.14 42.37
CA ALA A 263 13.11 -16.83 43.52
C ALA A 263 12.22 -16.60 44.75
N ASP A 264 11.74 -17.69 45.36
CA ASP A 264 10.87 -17.65 46.53
C ASP A 264 11.70 -17.64 47.83
N LYS A 265 11.38 -16.72 48.73
CA LYS A 265 12.01 -16.55 50.06
C LYS A 265 11.29 -17.35 51.13
N TRP A 266 9.97 -17.28 51.19
CA TRP A 266 9.15 -17.97 52.19
C TRP A 266 8.47 -19.20 51.59
N VAL A 267 8.82 -20.39 52.08
CA VAL A 267 8.29 -21.65 51.55
C VAL A 267 7.67 -22.55 52.61
N ILE A 268 6.62 -23.27 52.21
CA ILE A 268 5.94 -24.31 52.98
C ILE A 268 6.09 -25.65 52.27
N ALA A 269 6.16 -26.73 53.04
CA ALA A 269 6.32 -28.08 52.50
C ALA A 269 5.07 -28.52 51.73
N ASP A 270 5.27 -29.05 50.53
CA ASP A 270 4.21 -29.58 49.67
C ASP A 270 4.77 -30.74 48.83
N GLU A 271 4.26 -31.95 49.06
CA GLU A 271 4.70 -33.17 48.37
C GLU A 271 4.38 -33.16 46.86
N SER A 272 3.43 -32.32 46.42
CA SER A 272 3.09 -32.18 45.00
C SER A 272 4.06 -31.29 44.23
N ALA A 273 4.89 -30.50 44.92
CA ALA A 273 5.84 -29.60 44.31
C ALA A 273 7.10 -30.34 43.85
N PHE A 274 7.70 -29.90 42.74
CA PHE A 274 8.90 -30.53 42.14
C PHE A 274 10.07 -30.67 43.13
N THR A 275 10.28 -29.68 43.98
CA THR A 275 11.33 -29.66 45.02
C THR A 275 10.81 -30.02 46.40
N GLY A 276 9.54 -30.41 46.54
CA GLY A 276 8.88 -30.61 47.84
C GLY A 276 8.51 -29.32 48.57
N TRP A 277 8.74 -28.16 47.95
CA TRP A 277 8.50 -26.84 48.52
C TRP A 277 7.69 -25.98 47.56
N ARG A 278 6.74 -25.23 48.12
CA ARG A 278 6.03 -24.17 47.40
C ARG A 278 6.01 -22.89 48.21
N ARG A 279 5.74 -21.77 47.55
CA ARG A 279 5.46 -20.49 48.22
C ARG A 279 4.32 -20.61 49.24
N ILE A 280 4.52 -19.98 50.39
CA ILE A 280 3.47 -19.84 51.40
C ILE A 280 2.53 -18.69 51.02
N ARG A 281 1.22 -18.93 51.16
CA ARG A 281 0.19 -17.90 50.99
C ARG A 281 -0.09 -17.24 52.33
N TRP A 282 -0.57 -16.00 52.31
CA TRP A 282 -0.87 -15.27 53.53
C TRP A 282 -1.88 -16.01 54.44
N ALA A 283 -2.92 -16.63 53.87
CA ALA A 283 -3.92 -17.41 54.61
C ALA A 283 -3.36 -18.64 55.34
N GLU A 284 -2.17 -19.11 54.95
CA GLU A 284 -1.55 -20.32 55.49
C GLU A 284 -0.67 -20.03 56.72
N ILE A 285 -0.49 -18.74 57.03
CA ILE A 285 0.14 -18.32 58.28
C ILE A 285 -0.84 -18.62 59.40
N THR A 286 -0.55 -19.65 60.20
CA THR A 286 -1.40 -20.10 61.30
C THR A 286 -0.78 -19.75 62.65
N PRO A 287 -1.58 -19.59 63.72
CA PRO A 287 -1.05 -19.41 65.08
C PRO A 287 -0.16 -20.56 65.53
N THR A 288 -0.37 -21.77 64.99
CA THR A 288 0.50 -22.94 65.22
C THR A 288 1.89 -22.80 64.61
N LEU A 289 2.04 -22.00 63.55
CA LEU A 289 3.32 -21.75 62.88
C LEU A 289 4.14 -20.67 63.61
N LEU A 290 3.47 -19.61 64.04
CA LEU A 290 4.09 -18.43 64.67
C LEU A 290 4.17 -18.50 66.19
N GLY A 291 3.33 -19.32 66.83
CA GLY A 291 3.11 -19.29 68.29
C GLY A 291 2.19 -18.15 68.77
N THR A 292 1.89 -17.19 67.89
CA THR A 292 0.98 -16.05 68.13
C THR A 292 -0.01 -15.89 66.97
N ALA A 293 -1.11 -15.17 67.18
CA ALA A 293 -2.06 -14.90 66.11
C ALA A 293 -1.41 -13.97 65.05
N PRO A 294 -1.47 -14.32 63.74
CA PRO A 294 -0.95 -13.45 62.69
C PRO A 294 -1.77 -12.16 62.60
N VAL A 295 -1.14 -11.08 62.11
CA VAL A 295 -1.87 -9.84 61.82
C VAL A 295 -2.96 -10.10 60.76
N SER A 296 -4.17 -9.61 61.01
CA SER A 296 -5.25 -9.65 60.01
C SER A 296 -5.03 -8.58 58.94
N LEU A 297 -5.25 -8.95 57.68
CA LEU A 297 -5.28 -8.02 56.54
C LEU A 297 -6.66 -7.41 56.30
N ASP A 298 -7.67 -7.74 57.11
CA ASP A 298 -9.02 -7.13 57.02
C ASP A 298 -9.01 -5.60 56.93
N PRO A 299 -8.16 -4.88 57.69
CA PRO A 299 -8.10 -3.42 57.62
C PRO A 299 -7.68 -2.87 56.26
N LEU A 300 -7.00 -3.65 55.40
CA LEU A 300 -6.59 -3.22 54.06
C LEU A 300 -7.76 -3.19 53.06
N ARG A 301 -8.90 -3.82 53.40
CA ARG A 301 -10.12 -3.80 52.57
C ARG A 301 -10.68 -2.39 52.39
N ASP A 302 -10.60 -1.58 53.45
CA ASP A 302 -11.16 -0.24 53.50
C ASP A 302 -10.12 0.85 53.17
N LEU A 303 -8.93 0.44 52.70
CA LEU A 303 -7.88 1.37 52.27
C LEU A 303 -8.37 2.09 50.99
N PRO A 304 -8.49 3.43 51.00
CA PRO A 304 -8.80 4.17 49.78
C PRO A 304 -7.67 3.95 48.76
N LEU A 305 -8.03 3.65 47.51
CA LEU A 305 -7.04 3.52 46.44
C LEU A 305 -6.44 4.91 46.12
N PRO A 306 -5.13 5.00 45.86
CA PRO A 306 -4.48 6.27 45.58
C PRO A 306 -5.07 6.92 44.32
N THR A 307 -5.32 8.22 44.40
CA THR A 307 -5.84 9.01 43.27
C THR A 307 -4.70 9.39 42.32
N MET A 308 -5.00 9.62 41.03
CA MET A 308 -3.99 9.99 40.02
C MET A 308 -3.13 11.22 40.41
N SER A 309 -3.64 12.09 41.30
CA SER A 309 -2.92 13.24 41.87
C SER A 309 -1.86 12.88 42.91
N GLU A 310 -1.92 11.71 43.53
CA GLU A 310 -0.98 11.26 44.58
C GLU A 310 0.29 10.63 44.01
N GLY A 311 0.37 10.40 42.69
CA GLY A 311 1.60 9.96 41.99
C GLY A 311 2.07 8.53 42.31
N ILE A 312 1.36 7.80 43.16
CA ILE A 312 1.67 6.42 43.56
C ILE A 312 1.15 5.45 42.50
N ARG A 313 2.05 4.66 41.91
CA ARG A 313 1.67 3.59 40.98
C ARG A 313 1.54 2.27 41.74
N LEU A 314 0.31 1.81 41.91
CA LEU A 314 0.05 0.47 42.42
C LEU A 314 0.43 -0.60 41.37
N PRO A 315 0.93 -1.77 41.80
CA PRO A 315 1.05 -2.94 40.94
C PRO A 315 -0.29 -3.29 40.27
N SER A 316 -0.26 -3.79 39.04
CA SER A 316 -1.48 -4.17 38.31
C SER A 316 -2.24 -5.32 38.99
N ASP A 317 -1.54 -6.14 39.76
CA ASP A 317 -2.02 -7.26 40.57
C ASP A 317 -2.27 -6.87 42.04
N PHE A 318 -2.36 -5.57 42.36
CA PHE A 318 -2.64 -5.12 43.72
C PHE A 318 -4.02 -5.61 44.19
N PRO A 319 -4.13 -6.34 45.31
CA PRO A 319 -5.36 -6.97 45.73
C PRO A 319 -6.43 -5.94 46.09
N LYS A 320 -7.65 -6.14 45.58
CA LYS A 320 -8.82 -5.28 45.86
C LYS A 320 -9.79 -5.94 46.83
N THR A 321 -9.72 -7.26 46.99
CA THR A 321 -10.61 -8.04 47.86
C THR A 321 -9.82 -8.79 48.93
N LEU A 322 -10.49 -9.14 50.04
CA LEU A 322 -9.88 -9.88 51.14
C LEU A 322 -9.46 -11.31 50.72
N GLU A 323 -10.20 -11.92 49.80
CA GLU A 323 -9.87 -13.24 49.23
C GLU A 323 -8.60 -13.18 48.39
N GLU A 324 -8.37 -12.10 47.65
CA GLU A 324 -7.13 -11.87 46.91
C GLU A 324 -5.94 -11.65 47.85
N TRP A 325 -6.10 -10.85 48.93
CA TRP A 325 -5.07 -10.67 49.96
C TRP A 325 -4.69 -11.98 50.66
N SER A 326 -5.68 -12.82 50.94
CA SER A 326 -5.50 -14.12 51.59
C SER A 326 -4.73 -15.12 50.71
N ASN A 327 -4.96 -15.08 49.39
CA ASN A 327 -4.27 -15.93 48.42
C ASN A 327 -2.92 -15.38 47.96
N TRP A 328 -2.56 -14.16 48.38
CA TRP A 328 -1.32 -13.51 47.97
C TRP A 328 -0.10 -14.18 48.63
N PRO A 329 1.02 -14.34 47.91
CA PRO A 329 2.25 -14.89 48.48
C PRO A 329 2.82 -13.98 49.58
N VAL A 330 3.35 -14.56 50.64
CA VAL A 330 3.95 -13.79 51.75
C VAL A 330 5.12 -12.92 51.27
N ASP A 331 5.92 -13.42 50.32
CA ASP A 331 6.95 -12.65 49.61
C ASP A 331 6.42 -11.35 48.99
N ARG A 332 5.27 -11.43 48.30
CA ARG A 332 4.62 -10.27 47.66
C ARG A 332 4.11 -9.28 48.70
N VAL A 333 3.58 -9.78 49.81
CA VAL A 333 3.12 -8.93 50.93
C VAL A 333 4.30 -8.17 51.55
N GLU A 334 5.42 -8.86 51.82
CA GLU A 334 6.65 -8.24 52.35
C GLU A 334 7.16 -7.15 51.41
N GLN A 335 7.29 -7.47 50.12
CA GLN A 335 7.82 -6.55 49.11
C GLN A 335 6.92 -5.32 48.95
N THR A 336 5.61 -5.52 48.85
CA THR A 336 4.65 -4.44 48.57
C THR A 336 4.43 -3.53 49.78
N LEU A 337 4.27 -4.11 50.98
CA LEU A 337 3.90 -3.34 52.18
C LEU A 337 5.09 -2.88 53.00
N LEU A 338 6.23 -3.59 52.98
CA LEU A 338 7.41 -3.25 53.79
C LEU A 338 8.59 -2.71 52.99
N GLN A 339 8.85 -3.23 51.78
CA GLN A 339 10.03 -2.86 50.99
C GLN A 339 9.78 -1.70 50.02
N ASN A 340 8.58 -1.60 49.42
CA ASN A 340 8.22 -0.47 48.56
C ASN A 340 7.94 0.78 49.39
N LEU A 341 8.90 1.72 49.39
CA LEU A 341 8.83 2.95 50.18
C LEU A 341 7.56 3.78 49.93
N GLN A 342 7.09 3.87 48.68
CA GLN A 342 5.93 4.70 48.33
C GLN A 342 4.62 4.13 48.89
N ILE A 343 4.42 2.82 48.73
CA ILE A 343 3.22 2.13 49.21
C ILE A 343 3.28 2.00 50.73
N ARG A 344 4.46 1.70 51.29
CA ARG A 344 4.66 1.63 52.74
C ARG A 344 4.29 2.94 53.41
N ASP A 345 4.79 4.07 52.91
CA ASP A 345 4.53 5.38 53.50
C ASP A 345 3.06 5.79 53.32
N TYR A 346 2.43 5.40 52.20
CA TYR A 346 0.99 5.59 51.99
C TYR A 346 0.13 4.80 52.99
N VAL A 347 0.39 3.50 53.13
CA VAL A 347 -0.32 2.61 54.06
C VAL A 347 -0.08 3.07 55.50
N ARG A 348 1.16 3.41 55.87
CA ARG A 348 1.52 3.92 57.20
C ARG A 348 0.78 5.22 57.56
N ASN A 349 0.53 6.11 56.59
CA ASN A 349 -0.18 7.37 56.83
C ASN A 349 -1.71 7.22 56.93
N LYS A 350 -2.28 6.14 56.38
CA LYS A 350 -3.74 5.91 56.32
C LYS A 350 -4.23 4.89 57.34
N MET A 351 -3.35 4.05 57.88
CA MET A 351 -3.67 2.95 58.79
C MET A 351 -3.27 3.25 60.23
N PRO A 352 -3.87 2.59 61.24
CA PRO A 352 -3.44 2.69 62.62
C PRO A 352 -1.97 2.27 62.80
N ALA A 353 -1.19 3.04 63.56
CA ALA A 353 0.24 2.77 63.80
C ALA A 353 0.48 1.38 64.41
N ASP A 354 -0.42 0.92 65.29
CA ASP A 354 -0.35 -0.38 65.96
C ASP A 354 -0.48 -1.56 64.98
N TRP A 355 -1.22 -1.37 63.89
CA TRP A 355 -1.40 -2.41 62.86
C TRP A 355 -0.11 -2.63 62.07
N PHE A 356 0.57 -1.54 61.69
CA PHE A 356 1.83 -1.63 60.95
C PHE A 356 2.94 -2.25 61.81
N ALA A 357 3.00 -1.90 63.10
CA ALA A 357 3.90 -2.54 64.05
C ALA A 357 3.62 -4.06 64.22
N SER A 358 2.33 -4.44 64.23
CA SER A 358 1.92 -5.86 64.28
C SER A 358 2.31 -6.63 63.01
N LEU A 359 2.30 -5.97 61.84
CA LEU A 359 2.78 -6.53 60.57
C LEU A 359 4.29 -6.77 60.60
N GLU A 360 5.08 -5.79 61.02
CA GLU A 360 6.54 -5.94 61.19
C GLU A 360 6.86 -7.06 62.19
N GLN A 361 6.15 -7.11 63.32
CA GLN A 361 6.30 -8.17 64.31
C GLN A 361 5.94 -9.55 63.73
N THR A 362 4.92 -9.66 62.89
CA THR A 362 4.54 -10.92 62.23
C THR A 362 5.69 -11.43 61.34
N PHE A 363 6.35 -10.54 60.58
CA PHE A 363 7.52 -10.91 59.77
C PHE A 363 8.77 -11.26 60.59
N GLU A 364 8.98 -10.61 61.74
CA GLU A 364 10.03 -10.98 62.68
C GLU A 364 9.80 -12.40 63.23
N GLN A 365 8.55 -12.72 63.63
CA GLN A 365 8.19 -14.07 64.08
C GLN A 365 8.28 -15.11 62.97
N LEU A 366 7.89 -14.76 61.73
CA LEU A 366 8.11 -15.62 60.56
C LEU A 366 9.60 -15.90 60.35
N THR A 367 10.46 -14.91 60.54
CA THR A 367 11.92 -15.08 60.42
C THR A 367 12.45 -16.06 61.46
N ILE A 368 12.04 -15.90 62.72
CA ILE A 368 12.40 -16.80 63.82
C ILE A 368 11.87 -18.23 63.54
N ALA A 369 10.61 -18.34 63.13
CA ALA A 369 9.95 -19.61 62.83
C ALA A 369 10.63 -20.34 61.65
N GLY A 370 11.07 -19.61 60.62
CA GLY A 370 11.72 -20.15 59.42
C GLY A 370 13.18 -20.55 59.63
N GLN A 371 13.86 -19.98 60.63
CA GLN A 371 15.21 -20.35 61.04
C GLN A 371 15.23 -21.46 62.12
N SER A 372 14.08 -21.76 62.72
CA SER A 372 13.95 -22.78 63.77
C SER A 372 14.16 -24.21 63.21
N PRO A 373 15.00 -25.04 63.85
CA PRO A 373 15.20 -26.43 63.44
C PRO A 373 13.92 -27.29 63.47
N THR A 374 12.99 -26.96 64.38
CA THR A 374 11.73 -27.71 64.55
C THR A 374 10.77 -27.56 63.36
N ASN A 375 10.84 -26.43 62.67
CA ASN A 375 10.00 -26.14 61.50
C ASN A 375 10.69 -26.51 60.18
N PHE A 376 11.93 -27.00 60.20
CA PHE A 376 12.74 -27.24 59.01
C PHE A 376 12.06 -28.14 57.96
N ARG A 377 11.14 -29.02 58.37
CA ARG A 377 10.35 -29.89 57.47
C ARG A 377 8.99 -29.34 57.04
N LYS A 378 8.52 -28.27 57.66
CA LYS A 378 7.19 -27.69 57.43
C LYS A 378 7.27 -26.32 56.78
N PHE A 379 8.20 -25.48 57.24
CA PHE A 379 8.35 -24.10 56.84
C PHE A 379 9.81 -23.68 56.89
N ARG A 380 10.28 -23.00 55.84
CA ARG A 380 11.68 -22.57 55.73
C ARG A 380 11.78 -21.16 55.19
N LEU A 381 12.79 -20.46 55.68
CA LEU A 381 13.32 -19.25 55.06
C LEU A 381 14.46 -19.64 54.12
N LEU A 382 14.30 -19.37 52.83
CA LEU A 382 15.29 -19.63 51.79
C LEU A 382 16.10 -18.38 51.45
N GLU A 383 17.26 -18.61 50.85
CA GLU A 383 18.15 -17.53 50.39
C GLU A 383 17.73 -17.06 49.00
N ILE A 384 17.72 -15.74 48.78
CA ILE A 384 17.48 -15.16 47.46
C ILE A 384 18.84 -15.10 46.73
N PRO A 385 18.99 -15.77 45.57
CA PRO A 385 20.25 -15.81 44.85
C PRO A 385 20.64 -14.42 44.33
N THR A 386 21.95 -14.16 44.23
CA THR A 386 22.48 -12.94 43.61
C THR A 386 22.46 -13.04 42.08
N GLU A 387 22.70 -14.23 41.55
CA GLU A 387 22.74 -14.53 40.11
C GLU A 387 21.90 -15.76 39.83
N VAL A 388 21.10 -15.71 38.76
CA VAL A 388 20.32 -16.83 38.24
C VAL A 388 20.73 -17.03 36.79
N THR A 389 21.10 -18.26 36.43
CA THR A 389 21.40 -18.63 35.05
C THR A 389 20.20 -19.32 34.42
N LEU A 390 20.02 -19.08 33.13
CA LEU A 390 19.02 -19.71 32.30
C LEU A 390 19.73 -20.57 31.26
N GLU A 391 19.54 -21.87 31.37
CA GLU A 391 20.01 -22.86 30.41
C GLU A 391 18.89 -23.15 29.42
N SER A 392 19.19 -23.05 28.14
CA SER A 392 18.30 -23.42 27.04
C SER A 392 18.99 -24.39 26.11
N TRP A 393 18.32 -25.48 25.72
CA TRP A 393 18.90 -26.47 24.80
C TRP A 393 17.83 -27.08 23.89
N GLY A 394 18.16 -27.19 22.61
CA GLY A 394 17.41 -27.83 21.54
C GLY A 394 18.20 -28.99 20.93
N VAL A 395 17.90 -29.34 19.68
CA VAL A 395 18.62 -30.41 18.97
C VAL A 395 19.98 -29.92 18.48
N LYS A 396 20.09 -28.66 18.09
CA LYS A 396 21.30 -28.04 17.51
C LYS A 396 21.83 -26.86 18.31
N THR A 397 21.01 -26.23 19.15
CA THR A 397 21.36 -25.06 19.94
C THR A 397 21.42 -25.37 21.42
N SER A 398 22.44 -24.87 22.11
CA SER A 398 22.53 -24.85 23.57
C SER A 398 23.08 -23.50 23.98
N THR A 399 22.43 -22.82 24.91
CA THR A 399 22.79 -21.48 25.33
C THR A 399 22.50 -21.33 26.81
N GLU A 400 23.51 -20.86 27.54
CA GLU A 400 23.40 -20.48 28.93
C GLU A 400 23.54 -18.96 29.02
N MET A 401 22.63 -18.30 29.73
CA MET A 401 22.69 -16.84 29.93
C MET A 401 22.43 -16.48 31.40
N PRO A 402 23.13 -15.50 31.96
CA PRO A 402 22.75 -14.91 33.24
C PRO A 402 21.49 -14.05 33.06
N LEU A 403 20.57 -14.15 34.01
CA LEU A 403 19.37 -13.32 34.07
C LEU A 403 19.64 -12.05 34.86
N ARG A 404 19.04 -10.94 34.42
CA ARG A 404 19.11 -9.67 35.12
C ARG A 404 18.10 -9.68 36.27
N ARG A 405 18.56 -9.37 37.48
CA ARG A 405 17.66 -9.17 38.62
C ARG A 405 16.79 -7.93 38.41
N GLU A 406 15.48 -8.12 38.50
CA GLU A 406 14.45 -7.09 38.56
C GLU A 406 13.90 -6.94 39.98
N ASP A 407 12.95 -6.03 40.15
CA ASP A 407 12.21 -5.89 41.38
C ASP A 407 11.44 -7.19 41.70
N ASN A 408 11.11 -7.39 42.98
CA ASN A 408 10.32 -8.52 43.47
C ASN A 408 10.97 -9.92 43.41
N ASN A 409 12.31 -10.00 43.48
CA ASN A 409 13.05 -11.27 43.36
C ASN A 409 12.75 -12.00 42.04
N GLU A 410 12.37 -11.24 40.99
CA GLU A 410 12.24 -11.73 39.63
C GLU A 410 13.54 -11.47 38.87
N PHE A 411 13.85 -12.36 37.95
CA PHE A 411 15.05 -12.34 37.13
C PHE A 411 14.59 -12.48 35.69
N THR A 412 15.00 -11.54 34.84
CA THR A 412 14.54 -11.49 33.45
C THR A 412 15.68 -11.64 32.48
N GLY A 413 15.41 -12.37 31.41
CA GLY A 413 16.35 -12.63 30.32
C GLY A 413 15.61 -12.63 29.01
N THR A 414 16.32 -12.28 27.93
CA THR A 414 15.74 -12.28 26.59
C THR A 414 16.47 -13.28 25.72
N LEU A 415 15.73 -14.30 25.26
CA LEU A 415 16.21 -15.24 24.25
C LEU A 415 15.97 -14.60 22.88
N SER A 416 17.05 -14.21 22.21
CA SER A 416 17.02 -13.68 20.85
C SER A 416 17.13 -14.82 19.84
N GLU A 417 16.42 -14.71 18.71
CA GLU A 417 16.57 -15.57 17.54
C GLU A 417 16.43 -17.09 17.77
N LEU A 418 15.30 -17.52 18.37
CA LEU A 418 14.96 -18.95 18.47
C LEU A 418 14.73 -19.57 17.08
N LYS A 419 15.67 -20.43 16.64
CA LYS A 419 15.62 -21.14 15.35
C LYS A 419 14.89 -22.48 15.42
N GLU A 420 14.75 -23.05 16.61
CA GLU A 420 14.08 -24.32 16.88
C GLU A 420 13.32 -24.25 18.22
N SER A 421 12.49 -25.27 18.48
CA SER A 421 11.88 -25.43 19.80
C SER A 421 12.94 -25.90 20.80
N VAL A 422 13.00 -25.27 21.97
CA VAL A 422 14.04 -25.54 22.98
C VAL A 422 13.43 -25.87 24.33
N TRP A 423 14.15 -26.65 25.12
CA TRP A 423 13.91 -26.82 26.54
C TRP A 423 14.62 -25.71 27.30
N VAL A 424 14.02 -25.27 28.40
CA VAL A 424 14.53 -24.21 29.25
C VAL A 424 14.51 -24.66 30.71
N ARG A 425 15.57 -24.34 31.45
CA ARG A 425 15.72 -24.55 32.88
C ARG A 425 16.46 -23.36 33.47
N SER A 426 16.07 -22.93 34.67
CA SER A 426 16.85 -21.97 35.43
C SER A 426 17.61 -22.66 36.57
N SER A 427 18.78 -22.14 36.89
CA SER A 427 19.65 -22.63 37.96
C SER A 427 20.23 -21.49 38.78
N ALA A 428 20.36 -21.69 40.09
CA ALA A 428 21.01 -20.76 41.00
C ALA A 428 21.48 -21.50 42.26
N GLY A 429 22.74 -21.31 42.63
CA GLY A 429 23.32 -21.96 43.81
C GLY A 429 23.22 -23.49 43.74
N ASP A 430 22.48 -24.10 44.67
CA ASP A 430 22.25 -25.54 44.76
C ASP A 430 20.88 -26.00 44.19
N ALA A 431 20.19 -25.11 43.46
CA ALA A 431 18.85 -25.35 42.96
C ALA A 431 18.70 -25.15 41.45
N TYR A 432 17.75 -25.90 40.89
CA TYR A 432 17.30 -25.77 39.52
C TYR A 432 15.79 -25.94 39.40
N SER A 433 15.19 -25.31 38.40
CA SER A 433 13.76 -25.40 38.09
C SER A 433 13.39 -26.70 37.35
N PRO A 434 12.09 -27.02 37.26
CA PRO A 434 11.59 -27.98 36.28
C PRO A 434 12.03 -27.63 34.84
N LYS A 435 11.97 -28.62 33.94
CA LYS A 435 12.21 -28.40 32.51
C LYS A 435 10.94 -27.84 31.87
N TYR A 436 11.05 -26.71 31.18
CA TYR A 436 9.97 -26.07 30.44
C TYR A 436 10.22 -26.14 28.94
N ARG A 437 9.18 -26.18 28.12
CA ARG A 437 9.29 -26.28 26.67
C ARG A 437 8.85 -24.99 25.99
N LEU A 438 9.74 -24.39 25.20
CA LEU A 438 9.41 -23.34 24.24
C LEU A 438 9.15 -23.96 22.88
N THR A 439 7.91 -23.89 22.41
CA THR A 439 7.51 -24.45 21.12
C THR A 439 7.38 -23.35 20.08
N LEU A 440 8.12 -23.51 18.98
CA LEU A 440 8.16 -22.55 17.88
C LEU A 440 6.98 -22.83 16.93
N VAL A 441 6.04 -21.89 16.85
CA VAL A 441 4.84 -21.99 16.01
C VAL A 441 4.90 -20.95 14.89
N PRO A 442 4.57 -21.30 13.64
CA PRO A 442 4.52 -20.31 12.55
C PRO A 442 3.45 -19.25 12.84
N PRO A 443 3.71 -17.97 12.57
CA PRO A 443 2.70 -16.92 12.69
C PRO A 443 1.55 -17.11 11.68
N PRO A 444 0.34 -16.62 11.98
CA PRO A 444 -0.76 -16.65 11.02
C PRO A 444 -0.41 -15.77 9.80
N GLN A 445 -0.61 -16.29 8.60
CA GLN A 445 -0.37 -15.57 7.34
C GLN A 445 -1.67 -15.40 6.57
N LEU A 446 -1.75 -14.36 5.75
CA LEU A 446 -2.83 -14.23 4.77
C LEU A 446 -2.55 -15.19 3.61
N VAL A 447 -3.51 -16.06 3.32
CA VAL A 447 -3.50 -16.93 2.13
C VAL A 447 -4.04 -16.16 0.94
N LYS A 448 -5.09 -15.36 1.17
CA LYS A 448 -5.74 -14.54 0.16
C LYS A 448 -6.04 -13.17 0.71
N LEU A 449 -5.86 -12.17 -0.15
CA LEU A 449 -6.33 -10.82 0.06
C LEU A 449 -6.96 -10.38 -1.25
N GLU A 450 -8.26 -10.14 -1.22
CA GLU A 450 -9.07 -9.81 -2.38
C GLU A 450 -9.88 -8.56 -2.08
N ARG A 451 -10.38 -7.91 -3.12
CA ARG A 451 -11.25 -6.75 -2.98
C ARG A 451 -12.39 -6.79 -3.97
N ASP A 452 -13.55 -6.36 -3.51
CA ASP A 452 -14.72 -6.12 -4.35
C ASP A 452 -14.80 -4.62 -4.58
N GLU A 453 -14.57 -4.18 -5.82
CA GLU A 453 -14.61 -2.77 -6.18
C GLU A 453 -15.95 -2.39 -6.81
N LEU A 454 -16.48 -1.24 -6.39
CA LEU A 454 -17.64 -0.56 -6.93
C LEU A 454 -17.14 0.70 -7.64
N ARG A 455 -16.72 0.53 -8.89
CA ARG A 455 -16.10 1.59 -9.69
C ARG A 455 -17.17 2.49 -10.30
N PRO A 456 -16.94 3.81 -10.43
CA PRO A 456 -17.89 4.69 -11.11
C PRO A 456 -18.25 4.21 -12.53
N ALA A 457 -19.53 4.29 -12.88
CA ALA A 457 -20.04 3.76 -14.14
C ALA A 457 -19.54 4.55 -15.37
N TYR A 458 -19.20 5.82 -15.20
CA TYR A 458 -18.73 6.67 -16.31
C TYR A 458 -17.44 6.16 -16.95
N LEU A 459 -16.61 5.42 -16.20
CA LEU A 459 -15.38 4.79 -16.68
C LEU A 459 -15.60 3.67 -17.70
N TYR A 460 -16.83 3.18 -17.83
CA TYR A 460 -17.17 1.97 -18.60
C TYR A 460 -18.33 2.13 -19.55
N TYR A 461 -19.11 3.20 -19.39
CA TYR A 461 -20.33 3.44 -20.14
C TYR A 461 -20.41 4.89 -20.59
N ARG A 462 -20.92 5.10 -21.81
CA ARG A 462 -21.17 6.43 -22.37
C ARG A 462 -22.48 7.01 -21.87
N PRO A 463 -22.66 8.35 -21.95
CA PRO A 463 -23.93 9.00 -21.69
C PRO A 463 -25.09 8.37 -22.46
N THR A 464 -26.21 8.21 -21.77
CA THR A 464 -27.39 7.50 -22.27
C THR A 464 -28.06 8.23 -23.43
N SER A 465 -28.75 7.50 -24.31
CA SER A 465 -29.47 8.05 -25.47
C SER A 465 -30.51 9.14 -25.14
N ASP A 466 -30.97 9.20 -23.89
CA ASP A 466 -31.91 10.22 -23.38
C ASP A 466 -31.25 11.61 -23.20
N GLY A 467 -29.97 11.73 -23.53
CA GLY A 467 -29.32 13.01 -23.84
C GLY A 467 -28.71 13.76 -22.66
N LYS A 468 -28.59 13.17 -21.46
CA LYS A 468 -27.94 13.82 -20.32
C LYS A 468 -26.83 12.96 -19.72
N ALA A 469 -25.59 13.45 -19.79
CA ALA A 469 -24.42 12.83 -19.16
C ALA A 469 -24.62 12.66 -17.63
N GLU A 470 -25.35 13.59 -17.00
CA GLU A 470 -25.69 13.57 -15.57
C GLU A 470 -26.34 12.25 -15.09
N GLY A 471 -26.97 11.47 -15.99
CA GLY A 471 -27.59 10.20 -15.65
C GLY A 471 -26.62 9.10 -15.19
N LEU A 472 -25.32 9.25 -15.46
CA LEU A 472 -24.26 8.33 -15.01
C LEU A 472 -23.75 8.62 -13.60
N ARG A 473 -24.13 9.76 -13.04
CA ARG A 473 -23.59 10.26 -11.77
C ARG A 473 -24.00 9.37 -10.60
N GLY A 474 -23.01 8.93 -9.81
CA GLY A 474 -23.23 8.08 -8.63
C GLY A 474 -23.64 6.64 -8.95
N LEU A 475 -23.71 6.26 -10.23
CA LEU A 475 -23.87 4.87 -10.62
C LEU A 475 -22.50 4.18 -10.54
N GLN A 476 -22.48 2.94 -10.05
CA GLN A 476 -21.26 2.16 -9.89
C GLN A 476 -21.40 0.79 -10.55
N GLN A 477 -20.31 0.30 -11.14
CA GLN A 477 -20.15 -1.02 -11.72
C GLN A 477 -19.36 -1.92 -10.76
N ILE A 478 -19.88 -3.13 -10.55
CA ILE A 478 -19.31 -4.11 -9.62
C ILE A 478 -18.19 -4.91 -10.30
N PHE A 479 -17.05 -5.02 -9.64
CA PHE A 479 -15.91 -5.88 -9.97
C PHE A 479 -15.54 -6.73 -8.74
N PRO A 480 -16.06 -7.97 -8.65
CA PRO A 480 -15.83 -8.84 -7.50
C PRO A 480 -14.48 -9.58 -7.59
N ASN A 481 -13.96 -10.01 -6.44
CA ASN A 481 -12.82 -10.92 -6.30
C ASN A 481 -11.54 -10.46 -7.01
N LEU A 482 -11.24 -9.16 -6.97
CA LEU A 482 -9.97 -8.65 -7.49
C LEU A 482 -8.83 -9.01 -6.52
N GLY A 483 -7.97 -9.94 -6.92
CA GLY A 483 -6.82 -10.36 -6.13
C GLY A 483 -5.83 -9.23 -5.86
N ILE A 484 -5.34 -9.13 -4.63
CA ILE A 484 -4.24 -8.26 -4.24
C ILE A 484 -3.01 -9.13 -4.01
N SER A 485 -1.88 -8.73 -4.62
CA SER A 485 -0.65 -9.48 -4.44
C SER A 485 -0.18 -9.46 -2.98
N LEU A 486 0.15 -10.64 -2.48
CA LEU A 486 0.78 -10.84 -1.17
C LEU A 486 2.31 -10.96 -1.26
N SER A 487 2.90 -10.78 -2.45
CA SER A 487 4.35 -10.81 -2.66
C SER A 487 5.04 -9.59 -2.03
N GLY A 488 6.11 -9.82 -1.25
CA GLY A 488 6.87 -8.76 -0.55
C GLY A 488 6.26 -8.36 0.79
N ASP A 489 6.82 -7.34 1.43
CA ASP A 489 6.47 -6.95 2.82
C ASP A 489 5.15 -6.17 2.95
N ARG A 490 4.67 -5.57 1.85
CA ARG A 490 3.45 -4.76 1.81
C ARG A 490 2.58 -5.12 0.63
N SER A 491 1.26 -5.13 0.84
CA SER A 491 0.27 -5.29 -0.22
C SER A 491 -0.09 -3.93 -0.80
N ARG A 492 0.28 -3.67 -2.06
CA ARG A 492 -0.02 -2.40 -2.75
C ARG A 492 -1.02 -2.61 -3.87
N PHE A 493 -1.98 -1.71 -3.98
CA PHE A 493 -2.86 -1.62 -5.14
C PHE A 493 -3.35 -0.20 -5.40
N GLU A 494 -3.77 0.02 -6.64
CA GLU A 494 -4.30 1.29 -7.14
C GLU A 494 -5.81 1.17 -7.33
N ILE A 495 -6.52 2.26 -7.04
CA ILE A 495 -7.98 2.40 -7.24
C ILE A 495 -8.25 3.72 -7.93
N THR A 496 -9.29 3.82 -8.77
CA THR A 496 -9.73 5.12 -9.30
C THR A 496 -10.43 5.91 -8.18
N GLN A 497 -10.16 7.21 -8.08
CA GLN A 497 -10.79 8.08 -7.10
C GLN A 497 -12.32 8.03 -7.21
N GLY A 498 -13.02 7.95 -6.08
CA GLY A 498 -14.49 7.80 -6.04
C GLY A 498 -14.98 6.35 -5.99
N THR A 499 -14.10 5.36 -6.17
CA THR A 499 -14.41 3.93 -6.04
C THR A 499 -14.63 3.56 -4.57
N ASP A 500 -15.76 2.91 -4.30
CA ASP A 500 -15.98 2.21 -3.02
C ASP A 500 -15.49 0.77 -3.14
N PHE A 501 -14.94 0.19 -2.08
CA PHE A 501 -14.53 -1.21 -2.13
C PHE A 501 -14.63 -1.91 -0.76
N ILE A 502 -14.73 -3.23 -0.79
CA ILE A 502 -14.68 -4.08 0.40
C ILE A 502 -13.41 -4.93 0.29
N LEU A 503 -12.54 -4.83 1.29
CA LEU A 503 -11.34 -5.64 1.38
C LEU A 503 -11.66 -6.94 2.13
N ARG A 504 -11.39 -8.08 1.51
CA ARG A 504 -11.58 -9.43 2.10
C ARG A 504 -10.22 -10.09 2.31
N GLY A 505 -9.94 -10.53 3.52
CA GLY A 505 -8.73 -11.28 3.84
C GLY A 505 -9.07 -12.67 4.38
N THR A 506 -8.32 -13.69 3.98
CA THR A 506 -8.41 -15.06 4.52
C THR A 506 -7.05 -15.49 5.05
N SER A 507 -7.01 -15.95 6.30
CA SER A 507 -5.81 -16.48 6.94
C SER A 507 -5.67 -18.00 6.76
N ASP A 508 -4.45 -18.51 6.85
CA ASP A 508 -4.14 -19.95 6.87
C ASP A 508 -4.56 -20.64 8.17
N LYS A 509 -4.81 -19.85 9.22
CA LYS A 509 -5.17 -20.31 10.55
C LYS A 509 -6.43 -19.64 11.09
N VAL A 510 -7.01 -20.27 12.11
CA VAL A 510 -8.16 -19.75 12.86
C VAL A 510 -7.72 -18.58 13.74
N LEU A 511 -8.39 -17.44 13.59
CA LEU A 511 -8.06 -16.20 14.27
C LEU A 511 -8.98 -15.97 15.47
N GLN A 512 -8.41 -15.51 16.57
CA GLN A 512 -9.15 -15.01 17.73
C GLN A 512 -9.65 -13.59 17.49
N SER A 513 -8.82 -12.73 16.88
CA SER A 513 -9.19 -11.37 16.52
C SER A 513 -8.34 -10.83 15.37
N VAL A 514 -8.90 -9.86 14.64
CA VAL A 514 -8.19 -9.10 13.62
C VAL A 514 -8.39 -7.63 13.91
N THR A 515 -7.30 -6.86 13.85
CA THR A 515 -7.33 -5.44 14.15
C THR A 515 -6.66 -4.66 13.03
N LEU A 516 -7.32 -3.61 12.55
CA LEU A 516 -6.74 -2.65 11.62
C LEU A 516 -6.05 -1.54 12.44
N LEU A 517 -4.77 -1.33 12.17
CA LEU A 517 -3.93 -0.29 12.77
C LEU A 517 -3.73 0.82 11.74
N PRO A 518 -4.47 1.94 11.83
CA PRO A 518 -4.33 3.03 10.87
C PRO A 518 -3.00 3.77 11.10
N LYS A 519 -2.39 4.31 10.05
CA LYS A 519 -1.21 5.19 10.18
C LYS A 519 -1.63 6.66 10.24
N ALA A 520 -1.07 7.39 11.21
CA ALA A 520 -1.36 8.80 11.43
C ALA A 520 -1.14 9.62 10.15
N GLY A 521 -2.09 10.49 9.81
CA GLY A 521 -2.07 11.33 8.59
C GLY A 521 -2.24 10.59 7.26
N LYS A 522 -2.18 9.25 7.25
CA LYS A 522 -2.26 8.40 6.06
C LYS A 522 -3.48 7.48 6.06
N TYR A 523 -4.50 7.76 6.87
CA TYR A 523 -5.77 7.01 6.83
C TYR A 523 -6.95 7.97 6.71
N PRO A 524 -8.04 7.64 5.97
CA PRO A 524 -9.20 8.51 5.84
C PRO A 524 -9.79 8.87 7.21
N GLY A 525 -9.98 10.17 7.48
CA GLY A 525 -10.55 10.67 8.74
C GLY A 525 -9.58 10.79 9.93
N ILE A 526 -8.29 10.47 9.76
CA ILE A 526 -7.27 10.59 10.82
C ILE A 526 -6.20 11.60 10.41
N GLU A 527 -6.04 12.66 11.19
CA GLU A 527 -5.02 13.69 10.94
C GLU A 527 -3.62 13.24 11.37
N ALA A 528 -2.58 13.98 10.98
CA ALA A 528 -1.19 13.62 11.30
C ALA A 528 -0.84 13.74 12.79
N ASN A 529 -1.58 14.58 13.53
CA ASN A 529 -1.34 14.83 14.95
C ASN A 529 -2.14 13.91 15.89
N ASP A 530 -3.07 13.11 15.35
CA ASP A 530 -3.86 12.17 16.14
C ASP A 530 -3.12 10.85 16.34
N SER A 531 -3.26 10.27 17.53
CA SER A 531 -2.84 8.89 17.81
C SER A 531 -3.96 7.94 17.39
N PRO A 532 -3.84 7.23 16.25
CA PRO A 532 -4.90 6.37 15.74
C PRO A 532 -5.22 5.23 16.72
N LEU A 533 -6.49 5.10 17.11
CA LEU A 533 -6.94 3.95 17.87
C LEU A 533 -7.05 2.71 16.97
N PRO A 534 -6.68 1.52 17.45
CA PRO A 534 -6.88 0.26 16.73
C PRO A 534 -8.37 0.02 16.44
N ILE A 535 -8.70 -0.37 15.21
CA ILE A 535 -10.08 -0.66 14.79
C ILE A 535 -10.28 -2.18 14.75
N PRO A 536 -11.03 -2.78 15.68
CA PRO A 536 -11.30 -4.22 15.67
C PRO A 536 -12.22 -4.57 14.50
N LEU A 537 -11.87 -5.64 13.77
CA LEU A 537 -12.61 -6.13 12.61
C LEU A 537 -13.48 -7.33 12.98
N LYS A 538 -14.64 -7.46 12.32
CA LYS A 538 -15.53 -8.60 12.50
C LYS A 538 -15.01 -9.80 11.70
N LEU A 539 -14.84 -10.92 12.38
CA LEU A 539 -14.53 -12.22 11.76
C LEU A 539 -15.81 -12.86 11.22
N ALA A 540 -15.67 -13.61 10.12
CA ALA A 540 -16.74 -14.44 9.58
C ALA A 540 -16.96 -15.71 10.45
N GLU A 541 -18.00 -16.49 10.15
CA GLU A 541 -18.33 -17.72 10.90
C GLU A 541 -17.20 -18.75 10.89
N ASP A 542 -16.36 -18.74 9.84
CA ASP A 542 -15.18 -19.60 9.70
C ASP A 542 -14.01 -19.22 10.64
N GLN A 543 -14.06 -18.04 11.28
CA GLN A 543 -12.98 -17.45 12.07
C GLN A 543 -11.63 -17.33 11.33
N GLN A 544 -11.62 -17.44 10.00
CA GLN A 544 -10.42 -17.32 9.15
C GLN A 544 -10.51 -16.13 8.21
N SER A 545 -11.73 -15.71 7.87
CA SER A 545 -12.00 -14.63 6.95
C SER A 545 -12.49 -13.37 7.68
N PHE A 546 -12.14 -12.20 7.15
CA PHE A 546 -12.61 -10.90 7.63
C PHE A 546 -12.86 -9.95 6.47
N GLU A 547 -13.71 -8.95 6.72
CA GLU A 547 -14.08 -7.92 5.74
C GLU A 547 -13.87 -6.51 6.30
N VAL A 548 -13.33 -5.62 5.47
CA VAL A 548 -13.14 -4.19 5.78
C VAL A 548 -13.81 -3.35 4.71
N PRO A 549 -14.96 -2.72 4.99
CA PRO A 549 -15.63 -1.84 4.04
C PRO A 549 -14.98 -0.45 4.02
N PHE A 550 -14.58 0.02 2.84
CA PHE A 550 -14.13 1.38 2.58
C PHE A 550 -15.21 2.12 1.80
N GLN A 551 -16.17 2.70 2.53
CA GLN A 551 -17.37 3.36 1.99
C GLN A 551 -17.67 4.66 2.75
N GLY A 552 -18.26 5.64 2.06
CA GLY A 552 -18.71 6.89 2.68
C GLY A 552 -17.57 7.67 3.36
N ALA A 553 -17.63 7.83 4.69
CA ALA A 553 -16.63 8.58 5.47
C ALA A 553 -15.23 7.94 5.47
N THR A 554 -15.14 6.62 5.21
CA THR A 554 -13.88 5.88 5.11
C THR A 554 -13.38 5.73 3.67
N ARG A 555 -14.06 6.36 2.71
CA ARG A 555 -13.67 6.30 1.29
C ARG A 555 -12.26 6.84 1.11
N VAL A 556 -11.46 6.12 0.33
CA VAL A 556 -10.08 6.47 0.07
C VAL A 556 -10.01 7.59 -0.98
N SER A 557 -9.67 8.80 -0.53
CA SER A 557 -9.47 9.98 -1.39
C SER A 557 -8.00 10.40 -1.53
N ARG A 558 -7.15 9.97 -0.58
CA ARG A 558 -5.70 10.21 -0.52
C ARG A 558 -4.94 8.90 -0.30
N LEU A 559 -3.62 8.93 -0.49
CA LEU A 559 -2.75 7.78 -0.20
C LEU A 559 -3.06 7.23 1.20
N THR A 560 -3.53 5.98 1.23
CA THR A 560 -3.99 5.33 2.45
C THR A 560 -3.06 4.19 2.85
N GLU A 561 -2.56 4.19 4.09
CA GLU A 561 -1.69 3.17 4.66
C GLU A 561 -2.21 2.72 6.03
N PHE A 562 -2.28 1.41 6.23
CA PHE A 562 -2.61 0.79 7.51
C PHE A 562 -1.96 -0.60 7.60
N ASP A 563 -1.85 -1.12 8.82
CA ASP A 563 -1.37 -2.48 9.05
C ASP A 563 -2.53 -3.36 9.54
N LEU A 564 -2.68 -4.55 8.99
CA LEU A 564 -3.59 -5.58 9.47
C LEU A 564 -2.85 -6.44 10.49
N GLU A 565 -3.26 -6.41 11.75
CA GLU A 565 -2.74 -7.27 12.80
C GLU A 565 -3.67 -8.49 12.98
N LEU A 566 -3.14 -9.68 12.72
CA LEU A 566 -3.84 -10.96 12.89
C LEU A 566 -3.43 -11.57 14.22
N PHE A 567 -4.40 -12.10 14.97
CA PHE A 567 -4.15 -12.80 16.24
C PHE A 567 -4.78 -14.19 16.22
N ASP A 568 -3.94 -15.22 16.32
CA ASP A 568 -4.28 -16.64 16.27
C ASP A 568 -4.71 -17.19 17.64
N ILE A 569 -5.44 -18.30 17.67
CA ILE A 569 -5.80 -19.08 18.88
C ILE A 569 -4.57 -19.56 19.67
N ASP A 570 -3.42 -19.71 19.01
CA ASP A 570 -2.14 -20.04 19.64
C ASP A 570 -1.46 -18.83 20.31
N ASN A 571 -2.17 -17.69 20.46
CA ASN A 571 -1.65 -16.41 20.97
C ASN A 571 -0.50 -15.83 20.14
N VAL A 572 -0.42 -16.16 18.85
CA VAL A 572 0.61 -15.65 17.94
C VAL A 572 0.07 -14.48 17.11
N ARG A 573 0.85 -13.40 17.00
CA ARG A 573 0.52 -12.21 16.23
C ARG A 573 1.30 -12.14 14.93
N SER A 574 0.68 -11.61 13.89
CA SER A 574 1.37 -11.20 12.66
C SER A 574 0.84 -9.86 12.17
N LYS A 575 1.65 -9.15 11.37
CA LYS A 575 1.28 -7.85 10.79
C LYS A 575 1.47 -7.87 9.29
N ARG A 576 0.51 -7.30 8.57
CA ARG A 576 0.59 -7.07 7.13
C ARG A 576 0.32 -5.61 6.79
N ALA A 577 1.30 -4.91 6.22
CA ALA A 577 1.12 -3.56 5.75
C ALA A 577 0.32 -3.53 4.43
N VAL A 578 -0.66 -2.63 4.33
CA VAL A 578 -1.47 -2.40 3.13
C VAL A 578 -1.33 -0.93 2.71
N GLN A 579 -1.09 -0.71 1.42
CA GLN A 579 -0.97 0.62 0.82
C GLN A 579 -1.93 0.75 -0.37
N ILE A 580 -2.76 1.78 -0.32
CA ILE A 580 -3.81 2.03 -1.32
C ILE A 580 -3.56 3.41 -1.92
N GLN A 581 -3.35 3.43 -3.24
CA GLN A 581 -3.11 4.66 -3.98
C GLN A 581 -4.33 5.02 -4.83
N PRO A 582 -5.06 6.10 -4.51
CA PRO A 582 -6.11 6.60 -5.39
C PRO A 582 -5.48 7.30 -6.61
N MET A 583 -5.97 6.94 -7.79
CA MET A 583 -5.62 7.55 -9.07
C MET A 583 -6.72 8.53 -9.46
N GLU A 584 -6.34 9.78 -9.68
CA GLU A 584 -7.26 10.79 -10.21
C GLU A 584 -7.37 10.63 -11.73
N ASP A 585 -8.61 10.64 -12.21
CA ASP A 585 -8.93 10.73 -13.63
C ASP A 585 -8.40 12.05 -14.20
N LYS A 586 -7.75 12.01 -15.36
CA LYS A 586 -7.12 13.20 -15.95
C LYS A 586 -8.08 13.89 -16.92
N ALA A 587 -7.80 15.17 -17.20
CA ALA A 587 -8.50 15.85 -18.27
C ALA A 587 -7.93 15.37 -19.63
N PRO A 588 -8.74 15.38 -20.70
CA PRO A 588 -8.32 14.85 -21.99
C PRO A 588 -7.18 15.68 -22.60
N GLU A 589 -6.22 15.00 -23.22
CA GLU A 589 -5.10 15.63 -23.91
C GLU A 589 -5.46 15.87 -25.38
N VAL A 590 -5.37 17.14 -25.80
CA VAL A 590 -5.69 17.59 -27.16
C VAL A 590 -4.40 18.04 -27.85
N GLU A 591 -3.83 17.16 -28.67
CA GLU A 591 -2.64 17.43 -29.49
C GLU A 591 -3.10 17.73 -30.92
N VAL A 592 -3.23 19.02 -31.26
CA VAL A 592 -3.72 19.45 -32.58
C VAL A 592 -2.80 20.52 -33.14
N SER A 593 -2.52 20.45 -34.43
CA SER A 593 -1.78 21.46 -35.19
C SER A 593 -2.37 21.62 -36.59
N LEU A 594 -2.26 22.82 -37.16
CA LEU A 594 -2.73 23.11 -38.51
C LEU A 594 -1.70 22.66 -39.56
N GLU A 595 -2.19 22.14 -40.67
CA GLU A 595 -1.35 21.79 -41.82
C GLU A 595 -1.46 22.87 -42.90
N VAL A 596 -0.40 23.07 -43.69
CA VAL A 596 -0.38 23.81 -44.97
C VAL A 596 -0.64 25.34 -44.91
N ILE A 597 -1.49 25.84 -44.02
CA ILE A 597 -1.85 27.27 -43.96
C ILE A 597 -0.68 28.12 -43.47
N ARG A 598 -0.34 29.18 -44.21
CA ARG A 598 0.74 30.09 -43.84
C ARG A 598 0.47 30.88 -42.57
N ARG A 599 1.53 31.07 -41.78
CA ARG A 599 1.54 31.91 -40.58
C ARG A 599 2.33 33.19 -40.84
N VAL A 600 1.66 34.33 -40.82
CA VAL A 600 2.26 35.66 -41.05
C VAL A 600 2.03 36.52 -39.81
N GLY A 601 3.11 37.04 -39.20
CA GLY A 601 3.02 37.89 -38.02
C GLY A 601 2.37 37.22 -36.80
N GLY A 602 2.48 35.88 -36.69
CA GLY A 602 1.87 35.11 -35.59
C GLY A 602 0.43 34.65 -35.84
N VAL A 603 -0.19 35.02 -36.98
CA VAL A 603 -1.58 34.73 -37.33
C VAL A 603 -1.64 33.90 -38.63
N TYR A 604 -2.57 32.96 -38.72
CA TYR A 604 -2.77 32.11 -39.90
C TYR A 604 -3.67 32.81 -40.92
N MET A 605 -3.26 32.96 -42.17
CA MET A 605 -4.06 33.66 -43.19
C MET A 605 -4.93 32.69 -43.99
N CYS A 606 -6.22 33.00 -44.15
CA CYS A 606 -7.14 32.17 -44.92
C CYS A 606 -8.22 32.99 -45.65
N THR A 607 -8.88 32.41 -46.64
CA THR A 607 -10.02 33.02 -47.32
C THR A 607 -11.35 32.75 -46.58
N PRO A 608 -12.42 33.50 -46.83
CA PRO A 608 -13.73 33.26 -46.20
C PRO A 608 -14.33 31.88 -46.50
N ALA A 609 -13.89 31.23 -47.58
CA ALA A 609 -14.36 29.90 -48.00
C ALA A 609 -13.33 28.79 -47.69
N ALA A 610 -12.30 29.07 -46.89
CA ALA A 610 -11.23 28.12 -46.66
C ALA A 610 -11.68 26.92 -45.81
N MET A 611 -11.12 25.76 -46.16
CA MET A 611 -11.10 24.55 -45.35
C MET A 611 -9.81 24.53 -44.57
N ILE A 612 -9.87 24.51 -43.25
CA ILE A 612 -8.68 24.52 -42.39
C ILE A 612 -8.32 23.08 -42.03
N PRO A 613 -7.22 22.51 -42.58
CA PRO A 613 -6.84 21.13 -42.31
C PRO A 613 -6.00 21.02 -41.05
N PHE A 614 -6.16 19.89 -40.37
CA PHE A 614 -5.32 19.49 -39.25
C PHE A 614 -4.25 18.50 -39.70
N THR A 615 -3.10 18.51 -39.02
CA THR A 615 -2.00 17.59 -39.33
C THR A 615 -2.44 16.13 -39.11
N PRO A 616 -1.86 15.17 -39.86
CA PRO A 616 -2.16 13.75 -39.67
C PRO A 616 -1.81 13.21 -38.28
N GLU A 617 -0.92 13.90 -37.55
CA GLU A 617 -0.50 13.60 -36.18
C GLU A 617 -1.47 14.14 -35.13
N SER A 618 -2.46 14.95 -35.55
CA SER A 618 -3.46 15.53 -34.64
C SER A 618 -4.37 14.43 -34.07
N ARG A 619 -4.40 14.34 -32.75
CA ARG A 619 -5.16 13.34 -32.01
C ARG A 619 -5.66 13.88 -30.67
N VAL A 620 -6.77 13.32 -30.23
CA VAL A 620 -7.34 13.58 -28.91
C VAL A 620 -7.34 12.27 -28.14
N ARG A 621 -6.85 12.29 -26.89
CA ARG A 621 -6.72 11.10 -26.06
C ARG A 621 -7.22 11.37 -24.65
N ASP A 622 -7.83 10.35 -24.07
CA ASP A 622 -8.24 10.32 -22.67
C ASP A 622 -7.89 8.97 -22.03
N ASP A 623 -7.77 8.93 -20.70
CA ASP A 623 -7.50 7.70 -19.93
C ASP A 623 -8.77 6.90 -19.62
N HIS A 624 -9.92 7.57 -19.54
CA HIS A 624 -11.18 6.94 -19.15
C HIS A 624 -12.32 7.11 -20.16
N GLY A 625 -12.15 7.93 -21.19
CA GLY A 625 -13.02 7.99 -22.35
C GLY A 625 -13.45 9.38 -22.76
N LEU A 626 -13.47 9.62 -24.05
CA LEU A 626 -14.00 10.83 -24.68
C LEU A 626 -15.52 10.76 -24.81
N ASN A 627 -16.18 11.79 -24.29
CA ASN A 627 -17.61 11.98 -24.46
C ASN A 627 -17.92 12.81 -25.71
N ARG A 628 -17.25 13.96 -25.88
CA ARG A 628 -17.49 14.93 -26.96
C ARG A 628 -16.20 15.61 -27.41
N VAL A 629 -16.11 15.95 -28.70
CA VAL A 629 -15.04 16.78 -29.27
C VAL A 629 -15.68 17.86 -30.13
N ASP A 630 -15.38 19.12 -29.83
CA ASP A 630 -15.97 20.29 -30.48
C ASP A 630 -14.89 21.29 -30.91
N TYR A 631 -15.18 22.00 -32.00
CA TYR A 631 -14.53 23.24 -32.37
C TYR A 631 -15.14 24.39 -31.57
N ARG A 632 -14.34 25.01 -30.72
CA ARG A 632 -14.69 26.25 -30.04
C ARG A 632 -14.07 27.40 -30.82
N PHE A 633 -14.89 28.32 -31.28
CA PHE A 633 -14.36 29.49 -31.97
C PHE A 633 -15.09 30.77 -31.61
N SER A 634 -14.34 31.87 -31.65
CA SER A 634 -14.86 33.23 -31.58
C SER A 634 -14.36 34.00 -32.78
N TYR A 635 -15.16 34.95 -33.31
CA TYR A 635 -14.74 35.76 -34.45
C TYR A 635 -15.00 37.24 -34.19
N LEU A 636 -14.14 38.09 -34.77
CA LEU A 636 -14.17 39.54 -34.68
C LEU A 636 -13.98 40.13 -36.08
N GLN A 637 -14.88 41.01 -36.50
CA GLN A 637 -14.71 41.76 -37.74
C GLN A 637 -13.65 42.86 -37.55
N LEU A 638 -12.62 42.87 -38.40
CA LEU A 638 -11.57 43.89 -38.41
C LEU A 638 -11.88 44.94 -39.48
N GLU A 639 -11.71 46.22 -39.14
CA GLU A 639 -11.85 47.32 -40.11
C GLU A 639 -10.70 47.28 -41.14
N SER A 640 -11.04 47.53 -42.42
CA SER A 640 -10.03 47.63 -43.48
C SER A 640 -9.20 48.92 -43.33
N PRO A 641 -7.85 48.86 -43.46
CA PRO A 641 -6.98 50.05 -43.38
C PRO A 641 -7.40 51.17 -44.35
N GLY A 642 -7.91 50.79 -45.53
CA GLY A 642 -8.41 51.73 -46.55
C GLY A 642 -9.62 52.55 -46.10
N VAL A 643 -10.51 51.96 -45.29
CA VAL A 643 -11.69 52.67 -44.75
C VAL A 643 -11.27 53.66 -43.67
N ASN A 644 -10.23 53.35 -42.90
CA ASN A 644 -9.70 54.25 -41.87
C ASN A 644 -8.93 55.43 -42.50
N SER A 645 -8.19 55.20 -43.59
CA SER A 645 -7.59 56.27 -44.39
C SER A 645 -8.66 57.12 -45.08
N SER A 646 -9.72 56.53 -45.65
CA SER A 646 -10.81 57.32 -46.25
C SER A 646 -11.58 58.13 -45.21
N ARG A 647 -11.83 57.59 -44.01
CA ARG A 647 -12.45 58.34 -42.89
C ARG A 647 -11.58 59.52 -42.46
N THR A 648 -10.26 59.35 -42.37
CA THR A 648 -9.32 60.41 -41.98
C THR A 648 -9.09 61.44 -43.09
N THR A 649 -8.96 61.03 -44.35
CA THR A 649 -8.85 61.93 -45.51
C THR A 649 -10.14 62.73 -45.72
N ILE A 650 -11.32 62.14 -45.50
CA ILE A 650 -12.61 62.84 -45.64
C ILE A 650 -12.89 63.74 -44.43
N ALA A 651 -12.54 63.32 -43.21
CA ALA A 651 -12.55 64.22 -42.04
C ALA A 651 -11.58 65.40 -42.21
N GLY A 652 -10.43 65.17 -42.86
CA GLY A 652 -9.50 66.21 -43.28
C GLY A 652 -10.05 67.10 -44.40
N GLY A 653 -10.82 66.54 -45.34
CA GLY A 653 -11.48 67.26 -46.44
C GLY A 653 -12.62 68.18 -45.99
N VAL A 654 -13.36 67.80 -44.94
CA VAL A 654 -14.41 68.63 -44.32
C VAL A 654 -13.83 69.90 -43.67
N LEU A 655 -12.55 69.89 -43.28
CA LEU A 655 -11.84 71.06 -42.74
C LEU A 655 -11.12 71.90 -43.82
N MET A 656 -11.00 71.41 -45.05
CA MET A 656 -10.15 72.00 -46.11
C MET A 656 -10.92 72.42 -47.39
N LEU A 657 -12.21 72.70 -47.31
CA LEU A 657 -12.94 73.35 -48.40
C LEU A 657 -12.51 74.83 -48.50
N PRO A 658 -12.06 75.35 -49.66
CA PRO A 658 -11.69 76.75 -49.80
C PRO A 658 -12.93 77.62 -49.57
N THR A 659 -12.83 78.59 -48.66
CA THR A 659 -13.83 79.62 -48.43
C THR A 659 -13.99 80.49 -49.67
N LEU A 660 -14.94 80.16 -50.54
CA LEU A 660 -15.38 81.01 -51.63
C LEU A 660 -16.86 81.36 -51.43
N GLN A 661 -17.07 82.56 -50.87
CA GLN A 661 -18.31 83.33 -50.66
C GLN A 661 -19.42 82.67 -49.81
N PRO A 662 -19.93 83.37 -48.77
CA PRO A 662 -21.00 82.84 -47.92
C PRO A 662 -22.34 82.94 -48.65
N ASN A 663 -22.89 81.81 -49.07
CA ASN A 663 -24.34 81.66 -49.23
C ASN A 663 -24.86 80.69 -48.15
N LEU A 664 -26.11 80.88 -47.70
CA LEU A 664 -26.72 80.10 -46.62
C LEU A 664 -26.75 78.58 -46.87
N GLY A 665 -26.69 78.14 -48.13
CA GLY A 665 -26.57 76.72 -48.51
C GLY A 665 -25.23 76.09 -48.12
N THR A 666 -24.14 76.87 -48.05
CA THR A 666 -22.81 76.35 -47.67
C THR A 666 -22.65 76.08 -46.17
N MET A 667 -23.48 76.67 -45.30
CA MET A 667 -23.43 76.45 -43.84
C MET A 667 -24.21 75.20 -43.37
N LEU A 668 -25.18 74.71 -44.14
CA LEU A 668 -25.97 73.51 -43.82
C LEU A 668 -25.29 72.22 -44.29
N HIS A 669 -24.37 72.32 -45.25
CA HIS A 669 -23.65 71.19 -45.81
C HIS A 669 -22.94 70.32 -44.75
N PRO A 670 -22.19 70.83 -43.76
CA PRO A 670 -21.44 69.98 -42.84
C PRO A 670 -22.32 69.09 -41.96
N VAL A 671 -23.47 69.60 -41.48
CA VAL A 671 -24.37 68.88 -40.57
C VAL A 671 -25.18 67.83 -41.32
N VAL A 672 -25.69 68.15 -42.51
CA VAL A 672 -26.40 67.19 -43.37
C VAL A 672 -25.42 66.13 -43.89
N TYR A 673 -24.20 66.55 -44.27
CA TYR A 673 -23.13 65.63 -44.67
C TYR A 673 -22.80 64.68 -43.53
N LEU A 674 -22.51 65.15 -42.30
CA LEU A 674 -22.25 64.29 -41.14
C LEU A 674 -23.41 63.34 -40.80
N ARG A 675 -24.66 63.82 -40.85
CA ARG A 675 -25.84 63.02 -40.50
C ARG A 675 -26.13 61.92 -41.52
N GLU A 676 -26.03 62.21 -42.82
CA GLU A 676 -26.25 61.20 -43.87
C GLU A 676 -25.03 60.28 -44.04
N TYR A 677 -23.81 60.76 -43.85
CA TYR A 677 -22.60 59.92 -43.84
C TYR A 677 -22.57 58.95 -42.65
N GLY A 678 -23.08 59.37 -41.49
CA GLY A 678 -23.26 58.52 -40.31
C GLY A 678 -24.23 57.35 -40.53
N LYS A 679 -25.12 57.42 -41.54
CA LYS A 679 -25.97 56.30 -41.95
C LYS A 679 -25.27 55.32 -42.89
N LEU A 680 -24.25 55.78 -43.64
CA LEU A 680 -23.48 54.96 -44.58
C LEU A 680 -22.34 54.18 -43.89
N ILE A 681 -21.81 54.69 -42.78
CA ILE A 681 -20.81 54.01 -41.95
C ILE A 681 -21.53 53.30 -40.80
N LYS A 682 -21.83 52.01 -40.97
CA LYS A 682 -22.21 51.17 -39.81
C LYS A 682 -20.98 51.03 -38.90
N PRO A 683 -21.05 51.36 -37.60
CA PRO A 683 -19.94 51.07 -36.69
C PRO A 683 -19.67 49.57 -36.68
N ALA A 684 -18.38 49.18 -36.73
CA ALA A 684 -17.97 47.79 -36.60
C ALA A 684 -18.62 47.21 -35.33
N THR A 685 -19.55 46.28 -35.52
CA THR A 685 -20.23 45.65 -34.39
C THR A 685 -19.26 44.59 -33.89
N ASN A 686 -18.63 44.83 -32.73
CA ASN A 686 -17.81 43.83 -32.04
C ASN A 686 -18.72 42.70 -31.56
N VAL A 687 -19.01 41.75 -32.43
CA VAL A 687 -19.83 40.57 -32.13
C VAL A 687 -18.88 39.42 -31.80
N SER A 688 -18.40 39.35 -30.56
CA SER A 688 -17.67 38.18 -30.06
C SER A 688 -18.68 37.07 -29.72
N LEU A 689 -19.17 36.35 -30.73
CA LEU A 689 -20.00 35.16 -30.50
C LEU A 689 -19.08 33.95 -30.34
N THR A 690 -19.03 33.37 -29.14
CA THR A 690 -18.44 32.04 -28.95
C THR A 690 -19.45 31.02 -29.42
N ARG A 691 -19.09 30.20 -30.42
CA ARG A 691 -19.90 29.07 -30.89
C ARG A 691 -19.12 27.77 -30.68
N PHE A 692 -19.88 26.69 -30.54
CA PHE A 692 -19.37 25.32 -30.44
C PHE A 692 -19.95 24.53 -31.61
N GLU A 693 -19.09 23.86 -32.37
CA GLU A 693 -19.48 23.00 -33.50
C GLU A 693 -18.87 21.61 -33.28
N SER A 694 -19.66 20.54 -33.37
CA SER A 694 -19.13 19.19 -33.14
C SER A 694 -18.25 18.73 -34.30
N VAL A 695 -17.18 18.00 -34.02
CA VAL A 695 -16.33 17.40 -35.05
C VAL A 695 -17.09 16.25 -35.73
N ASP A 696 -17.34 16.40 -37.04
CA ASP A 696 -18.15 15.46 -37.83
C ASP A 696 -17.68 14.00 -37.68
N GLY A 697 -16.37 13.73 -37.80
CA GLY A 697 -15.82 12.38 -37.68
C GLY A 697 -16.02 11.75 -36.29
N PHE A 698 -15.95 12.55 -35.22
CA PHE A 698 -16.22 12.05 -33.88
C PHE A 698 -17.71 11.76 -33.70
N ALA A 699 -18.59 12.64 -34.17
CA ALA A 699 -20.03 12.45 -34.12
C ALA A 699 -20.50 11.18 -34.85
N GLU A 700 -19.84 10.81 -35.95
CA GLU A 700 -20.09 9.53 -36.64
C GLU A 700 -19.65 8.31 -35.80
N LEU A 701 -18.47 8.36 -35.18
CA LEU A 701 -18.01 7.29 -34.28
C LEU A 701 -18.94 7.10 -33.08
N VAL A 702 -19.49 8.20 -32.54
CA VAL A 702 -20.52 8.14 -31.49
C VAL A 702 -21.77 7.40 -31.97
N LYS A 703 -22.25 7.71 -33.18
CA LYS A 703 -23.45 7.07 -33.76
C LYS A 703 -23.25 5.57 -34.01
N GLN A 704 -22.04 5.15 -34.40
CA GLN A 704 -21.73 3.74 -34.65
C GLN A 704 -21.83 2.88 -33.37
N ARG A 705 -21.50 3.45 -32.19
CA ARG A 705 -21.45 2.72 -30.91
C ARG A 705 -22.72 2.81 -30.05
N LYS A 706 -23.91 2.76 -30.68
CA LYS A 706 -25.28 2.75 -30.09
C LYS A 706 -25.33 2.86 -28.55
N PRO A 707 -25.57 4.06 -27.97
CA PRO A 707 -25.61 4.23 -26.51
C PRO A 707 -26.78 3.46 -25.87
N LEU A 708 -26.56 2.94 -24.66
CA LEU A 708 -27.60 2.29 -23.85
C LEU A 708 -28.59 3.33 -23.30
N THR A 709 -29.84 2.93 -23.09
CA THR A 709 -30.82 3.72 -22.34
C THR A 709 -30.53 3.63 -20.84
N LEU A 710 -30.94 4.63 -20.06
CA LEU A 710 -30.67 4.68 -18.61
C LEU A 710 -31.29 3.50 -17.84
N ALA A 711 -32.47 3.04 -18.27
CA ALA A 711 -33.14 1.88 -17.70
C ALA A 711 -32.35 0.58 -17.92
N ASN A 712 -31.90 0.35 -19.15
CA ASN A 712 -31.10 -0.84 -19.48
C ASN A 712 -29.74 -0.81 -18.77
N LEU A 713 -29.12 0.36 -18.68
CA LEU A 713 -27.85 0.52 -17.98
C LEU A 713 -27.96 0.12 -16.49
N LYS A 714 -29.01 0.56 -15.79
CA LYS A 714 -29.21 0.20 -14.37
C LYS A 714 -29.37 -1.30 -14.16
N GLU A 715 -29.96 -2.03 -15.09
CA GLU A 715 -30.04 -3.50 -15.01
C GLU A 715 -28.69 -4.18 -15.28
N VAL A 716 -27.87 -3.63 -16.18
CA VAL A 716 -26.51 -4.12 -16.44
C VAL A 716 -25.60 -3.90 -15.23
N LEU A 717 -25.68 -2.73 -14.58
CA LEU A 717 -24.84 -2.38 -13.43
C LEU A 717 -25.05 -3.28 -12.20
N LYS A 718 -26.21 -3.96 -12.09
CA LYS A 718 -26.47 -4.94 -11.02
C LYS A 718 -25.64 -6.21 -11.17
N LYS A 719 -25.13 -6.50 -12.37
CA LYS A 719 -24.32 -7.69 -12.66
C LYS A 719 -22.83 -7.33 -12.69
N PRO A 720 -21.93 -8.25 -12.31
CA PRO A 720 -20.51 -8.08 -12.53
C PRO A 720 -20.22 -7.83 -14.02
N ARG A 721 -19.27 -6.94 -14.32
CA ARG A 721 -18.87 -6.72 -15.72
C ARG A 721 -18.10 -7.93 -16.23
N GLU A 722 -18.46 -8.44 -17.41
CA GLU A 722 -17.73 -9.51 -18.06
C GLU A 722 -16.37 -9.02 -18.58
N ALA A 723 -15.32 -9.83 -18.45
CA ALA A 723 -13.96 -9.46 -18.81
C ALA A 723 -13.78 -9.14 -20.32
N ASN A 724 -14.64 -9.70 -21.18
CA ASN A 724 -14.58 -9.56 -22.64
C ASN A 724 -15.73 -8.71 -23.21
N ALA A 725 -16.37 -7.87 -22.40
CA ALA A 725 -17.43 -7.00 -22.90
C ALA A 725 -16.85 -5.96 -23.88
N ASP A 726 -17.49 -5.80 -25.05
CA ASP A 726 -17.14 -4.75 -26.02
C ASP A 726 -17.13 -3.38 -25.33
N ASP A 727 -16.04 -2.65 -25.47
CA ASP A 727 -15.90 -1.34 -24.83
C ASP A 727 -16.70 -0.29 -25.63
N PRO A 728 -17.79 0.27 -25.10
CA PRO A 728 -18.53 1.31 -25.81
C PRO A 728 -17.77 2.65 -25.85
N ILE A 729 -16.71 2.81 -25.05
CA ILE A 729 -15.96 4.05 -24.87
C ILE A 729 -14.97 4.28 -26.01
N ILE A 730 -14.75 5.57 -26.32
CA ILE A 730 -13.72 6.02 -27.27
C ILE A 730 -12.58 6.62 -26.45
N HIS A 731 -11.45 5.93 -26.35
CA HIS A 731 -10.26 6.42 -25.62
C HIS A 731 -9.38 7.35 -26.46
N GLN A 732 -9.44 7.22 -27.78
CA GLN A 732 -8.61 7.99 -28.70
C GLN A 732 -9.39 8.32 -29.97
N PHE A 733 -9.23 9.55 -30.46
CA PHE A 733 -9.75 10.02 -31.73
C PHE A 733 -8.63 10.62 -32.59
N ASP A 734 -8.39 9.99 -33.75
CA ASP A 734 -7.36 10.42 -34.70
C ASP A 734 -7.99 11.14 -35.89
N PHE A 735 -7.53 12.36 -36.19
CA PHE A 735 -8.06 13.21 -37.26
C PHE A 735 -7.84 12.64 -38.68
N ARG A 736 -6.92 11.67 -38.83
CA ARG A 736 -6.64 10.97 -40.09
C ARG A 736 -7.60 9.82 -40.39
N SER A 737 -7.97 9.05 -39.37
CA SER A 737 -8.65 7.75 -39.52
C SER A 737 -10.10 7.87 -40.02
N SER A 738 -10.73 9.01 -39.75
CA SER A 738 -12.17 9.25 -39.99
C SER A 738 -12.45 10.04 -41.26
N GLY A 739 -11.53 10.01 -42.24
CA GLY A 739 -11.49 10.98 -43.34
C GLY A 739 -10.87 12.29 -42.89
N GLN A 740 -10.10 12.96 -43.76
CA GLN A 740 -9.35 14.17 -43.40
C GLN A 740 -10.28 15.24 -42.82
N GLN A 741 -10.25 15.39 -41.50
CA GLN A 741 -11.12 16.33 -40.80
C GLN A 741 -10.64 17.75 -41.11
N VAL A 742 -11.58 18.60 -41.53
CA VAL A 742 -11.32 20.00 -41.87
C VAL A 742 -12.34 20.89 -41.19
N PHE A 743 -11.89 22.04 -40.69
CA PHE A 743 -12.79 23.08 -40.22
C PHE A 743 -13.20 23.94 -41.43
N ASP A 744 -14.42 23.71 -41.95
CA ASP A 744 -14.93 24.36 -43.16
C ASP A 744 -15.64 25.68 -42.81
N LEU A 745 -14.99 26.80 -43.13
CA LEU A 745 -15.54 28.15 -42.87
C LEU A 745 -16.82 28.42 -43.66
N GLN A 746 -16.94 27.88 -44.88
CA GLN A 746 -18.11 28.11 -45.72
C GLN A 746 -19.36 27.41 -45.17
N LYS A 747 -19.19 26.22 -44.59
CA LYS A 747 -20.28 25.45 -43.95
C LYS A 747 -20.71 26.08 -42.62
N ILE A 748 -19.75 26.48 -41.80
CA ILE A 748 -19.99 26.92 -40.41
C ILE A 748 -20.39 28.41 -40.35
N LEU A 749 -19.77 29.26 -41.18
CA LEU A 749 -19.95 30.73 -41.19
C LEU A 749 -20.18 31.27 -42.62
N PRO A 750 -21.30 30.90 -43.28
CA PRO A 750 -21.61 31.36 -44.64
C PRO A 750 -21.86 32.87 -44.74
N GLU A 751 -22.06 33.54 -43.60
CA GLU A 751 -22.26 34.99 -43.48
C GLU A 751 -20.99 35.82 -43.67
N MET A 752 -19.81 35.19 -43.63
CA MET A 752 -18.53 35.88 -43.81
C MET A 752 -18.21 36.16 -45.27
N GLU A 753 -18.74 35.39 -46.21
CA GLU A 753 -18.47 35.53 -47.65
C GLU A 753 -19.42 36.57 -48.28
N VAL A 754 -18.85 37.63 -48.86
CA VAL A 754 -19.62 38.67 -49.56
C VAL A 754 -19.94 38.22 -50.98
N LYS A 755 -21.20 37.84 -51.24
CA LYS A 755 -21.66 37.35 -52.55
C LYS A 755 -21.86 38.44 -53.61
N VAL A 756 -21.91 39.71 -53.21
CA VAL A 756 -22.20 40.84 -54.10
C VAL A 756 -20.90 41.50 -54.55
N SER A 757 -20.60 41.43 -55.85
CA SER A 757 -19.35 41.94 -56.46
C SER A 757 -19.06 43.44 -56.23
N SER A 758 -20.04 44.23 -55.79
CA SER A 758 -19.87 45.66 -55.50
C SER A 758 -19.43 45.97 -54.07
N GLN A 759 -19.34 44.98 -53.19
CA GLN A 759 -18.97 45.14 -51.78
C GLN A 759 -17.59 44.54 -51.50
N VAL A 760 -16.76 45.27 -50.74
CA VAL A 760 -15.42 44.82 -50.32
C VAL A 760 -15.55 43.74 -49.25
N GLN A 761 -14.86 42.61 -49.45
CA GLN A 761 -14.77 41.54 -48.45
C GLN A 761 -14.09 42.08 -47.17
N PRO A 762 -14.80 42.13 -46.02
CA PRO A 762 -14.19 42.55 -44.77
C PRO A 762 -13.23 41.48 -44.23
N ARG A 763 -12.26 41.94 -43.42
CA ARG A 763 -11.32 41.05 -42.72
C ARG A 763 -11.94 40.56 -41.42
N TYR A 764 -11.67 39.31 -41.04
CA TYR A 764 -12.10 38.77 -39.75
C TYR A 764 -10.92 38.15 -39.02
N ARG A 765 -10.90 38.25 -37.69
CA ARG A 765 -10.03 37.46 -36.83
C ARG A 765 -10.86 36.39 -36.16
N ILE A 766 -10.48 35.12 -36.34
CA ILE A 766 -11.12 33.97 -35.70
C ILE A 766 -10.13 33.37 -34.71
N GLU A 767 -10.52 33.23 -33.47
CA GLU A 767 -9.80 32.43 -32.47
C GLU A 767 -10.42 31.05 -32.45
N LEU A 768 -9.69 30.04 -32.92
CA LEU A 768 -10.13 28.65 -33.01
C LEU A 768 -9.36 27.80 -32.01
N SER A 769 -10.07 27.07 -31.17
CA SER A 769 -9.55 26.01 -30.32
C SER A 769 -10.33 24.71 -30.52
N VAL A 770 -9.66 23.59 -30.31
CA VAL A 770 -10.30 22.27 -30.27
C VAL A 770 -10.45 21.91 -28.81
N THR A 771 -11.68 21.60 -28.40
CA THR A 771 -12.03 21.25 -27.02
C THR A 771 -12.54 19.83 -26.97
N ALA A 772 -12.07 19.04 -26.02
CA ALA A 772 -12.51 17.67 -25.78
C ALA A 772 -13.10 17.58 -24.38
N THR A 773 -14.24 16.91 -24.24
CA THR A 773 -14.89 16.65 -22.96
C THR A 773 -14.80 15.15 -22.67
N ASP A 774 -14.27 14.81 -21.49
CA ASP A 774 -14.23 13.44 -20.99
C ASP A 774 -15.62 12.94 -20.57
N THR A 775 -15.69 11.71 -20.06
CA THR A 775 -16.91 11.11 -19.51
C THR A 775 -17.10 11.38 -18.01
N ASN A 776 -16.21 12.12 -17.34
CA ASN A 776 -16.18 12.27 -15.89
C ASN A 776 -17.23 13.27 -15.35
N VAL A 777 -18.46 12.78 -15.24
CA VAL A 777 -19.59 13.53 -14.69
C VAL A 777 -19.50 13.78 -13.17
N GLU A 778 -18.62 13.07 -12.47
CA GLU A 778 -18.46 13.21 -11.02
C GLU A 778 -17.60 14.41 -10.62
N ALA A 779 -16.73 14.87 -11.53
CA ALA A 779 -15.89 16.05 -11.32
C ALA A 779 -16.70 17.35 -11.11
N PHE A 780 -17.89 17.44 -11.71
CA PHE A 780 -18.69 18.66 -11.68
C PHE A 780 -19.33 18.92 -10.32
N GLN A 781 -18.89 19.94 -9.58
CA GLN A 781 -19.55 20.35 -8.34
C GLN A 781 -20.46 21.57 -8.60
N PRO A 782 -21.78 21.52 -8.31
CA PRO A 782 -22.72 22.59 -8.65
C PRO A 782 -22.35 23.96 -8.06
N ASN A 783 -21.67 23.95 -6.91
CA ASN A 783 -21.31 25.16 -6.16
C ASN A 783 -19.90 25.68 -6.49
N VAL A 784 -19.13 24.98 -7.32
CA VAL A 784 -17.76 25.36 -7.69
C VAL A 784 -17.72 25.67 -9.18
N LYS A 785 -17.63 26.96 -9.52
CA LYS A 785 -17.45 27.40 -10.91
C LYS A 785 -15.99 27.17 -11.32
N SER A 786 -15.73 26.05 -12.00
CA SER A 786 -14.45 25.82 -12.68
C SER A 786 -14.64 25.94 -14.20
N ALA A 787 -13.76 26.66 -14.88
CA ALA A 787 -13.81 26.82 -16.34
C ALA A 787 -13.50 25.52 -17.09
N SER A 788 -12.77 24.59 -16.47
CA SER A 788 -12.35 23.30 -17.04
C SER A 788 -13.29 22.14 -16.71
N VAL A 789 -14.39 22.37 -16.00
CA VAL A 789 -15.32 21.30 -15.59
C VAL A 789 -16.75 21.70 -15.92
N THR A 790 -17.40 20.90 -16.76
CA THR A 790 -18.79 21.06 -17.17
C THR A 790 -19.65 19.97 -16.54
N PRO A 791 -20.99 20.11 -16.50
CA PRO A 791 -21.89 19.04 -16.05
C PRO A 791 -21.71 17.72 -16.81
N GLU A 792 -21.10 17.77 -17.98
CA GLU A 792 -20.89 16.63 -18.87
C GLU A 792 -19.52 15.95 -18.73
N GLY A 793 -18.56 16.59 -18.05
CA GLY A 793 -17.18 16.12 -17.94
C GLY A 793 -16.16 17.23 -17.72
N ARG A 794 -14.90 16.87 -17.47
CA ARG A 794 -13.77 17.81 -17.55
C ARG A 794 -13.44 18.07 -19.02
N VAL A 795 -12.99 19.29 -19.28
CA VAL A 795 -12.70 19.79 -20.61
C VAL A 795 -11.19 20.00 -20.74
N GLY A 796 -10.62 19.36 -21.75
CA GLY A 796 -9.28 19.61 -22.25
C GLY A 796 -9.34 20.53 -23.47
N GLU A 797 -8.39 21.46 -23.55
CA GLU A 797 -8.24 22.35 -24.71
C GLU A 797 -6.84 22.18 -25.32
N ASN A 798 -6.71 22.48 -26.61
CA ASN A 798 -5.41 22.45 -27.29
C ASN A 798 -4.46 23.53 -26.73
N ARG A 799 -3.15 23.25 -26.76
CA ARG A 799 -2.12 24.11 -26.12
C ARG A 799 -1.99 25.50 -26.74
N GLU A 800 -2.20 25.64 -28.05
CA GLU A 800 -2.12 26.93 -28.76
C GLU A 800 -3.47 27.25 -29.42
N VAL A 801 -4.08 28.38 -29.05
CA VAL A 801 -5.29 28.88 -29.73
C VAL A 801 -4.90 29.38 -31.13
N PHE A 802 -5.53 28.84 -32.16
CA PHE A 802 -5.26 29.20 -33.54
C PHE A 802 -5.91 30.53 -33.87
N ASN A 803 -5.09 31.57 -34.06
CA ASN A 803 -5.56 32.86 -34.54
C ASN A 803 -5.58 32.83 -36.07
N LEU A 804 -6.75 32.82 -36.68
CA LEU A 804 -6.95 32.86 -38.13
C LEU A 804 -7.35 34.29 -38.55
N LEU A 805 -6.70 34.83 -39.57
CA LEU A 805 -7.06 36.07 -40.22
C LEU A 805 -7.70 35.75 -41.56
N VAL A 806 -9.01 35.98 -41.64
CA VAL A 806 -9.77 35.87 -42.87
C VAL A 806 -9.49 37.12 -43.72
N VAL A 807 -8.93 36.93 -44.90
CA VAL A 807 -8.54 37.97 -45.85
C VAL A 807 -9.18 37.74 -47.23
N PRO A 808 -9.35 38.79 -48.06
CA PRO A 808 -9.71 38.63 -49.46
C PRO A 808 -8.70 37.74 -50.21
N GLU A 809 -9.16 37.00 -51.23
CA GLU A 809 -8.29 36.13 -52.06
C GLU A 809 -7.08 36.90 -52.64
N ALA A 810 -7.28 38.15 -53.07
CA ALA A 810 -6.23 39.00 -53.60
C ALA A 810 -5.09 39.26 -52.59
N ASP A 811 -5.42 39.48 -51.31
CA ASP A 811 -4.42 39.74 -50.26
C ASP A 811 -3.61 38.45 -49.97
N LEU A 812 -4.28 37.30 -49.95
CA LEU A 812 -3.61 36.00 -49.78
C LEU A 812 -2.65 35.72 -50.94
N LEU A 813 -3.08 36.00 -52.18
CA LEU A 813 -2.26 35.81 -53.38
C LEU A 813 -0.99 36.67 -53.37
N VAL A 814 -1.05 37.88 -52.85
CA VAL A 814 0.13 38.77 -52.71
C VAL A 814 1.14 38.19 -51.73
N GLU A 815 0.70 37.61 -50.62
CA GLU A 815 1.64 36.96 -49.68
C GLU A 815 2.20 35.66 -50.27
N ILE A 816 1.42 34.90 -51.03
CA ILE A 816 1.91 33.69 -51.73
C ILE A 816 2.94 34.08 -52.80
N SER A 817 2.69 35.13 -53.58
CA SER A 817 3.60 35.52 -54.67
C SER A 817 4.99 35.94 -54.18
N LYS A 818 5.10 36.54 -52.99
CA LYS A 818 6.41 36.85 -52.38
C LYS A 818 7.22 35.58 -52.09
N GLU A 819 6.54 34.53 -51.65
CA GLU A 819 7.18 33.24 -51.41
C GLU A 819 7.55 32.55 -52.72
N GLU A 820 6.67 32.57 -53.71
CA GLU A 820 6.95 32.02 -55.04
C GLU A 820 8.14 32.71 -55.70
N GLU A 821 8.28 34.04 -55.56
CA GLU A 821 9.44 34.78 -56.06
C GLU A 821 10.75 34.33 -55.38
N ALA A 822 10.72 34.13 -54.06
CA ALA A 822 11.88 33.60 -53.34
C ALA A 822 12.26 32.18 -53.81
N LEU A 823 11.27 31.32 -54.08
CA LEU A 823 11.49 29.98 -54.63
C LEU A 823 12.02 30.04 -56.06
N ALA A 824 11.55 30.98 -56.87
CA ALA A 824 12.04 31.20 -58.22
C ALA A 824 13.52 31.63 -58.22
N GLY A 825 13.93 32.47 -57.26
CA GLY A 825 15.33 32.80 -57.01
C GLY A 825 16.18 31.58 -56.62
N ARG A 826 15.64 30.62 -55.85
CA ARG A 826 16.33 29.35 -55.57
C ARG A 826 16.52 28.52 -56.84
N LEU A 827 15.52 28.46 -57.73
CA LEU A 827 15.64 27.76 -59.02
C LEU A 827 16.69 28.40 -59.93
N ASP A 828 16.83 29.73 -59.93
CA ASP A 828 17.88 30.43 -60.68
C ASP A 828 19.29 30.02 -60.22
N ILE A 829 19.49 29.82 -58.92
CA ILE A 829 20.76 29.32 -58.36
C ILE A 829 21.03 27.88 -58.84
N ILE A 830 20.02 27.01 -58.84
CA ILE A 830 20.14 25.64 -59.34
C ILE A 830 20.52 25.64 -60.83
N LEU A 831 19.81 26.42 -61.64
CA LEU A 831 20.09 26.56 -63.08
C LEU A 831 21.50 27.07 -63.34
N ALA A 832 21.99 28.05 -62.57
CA ALA A 832 23.36 28.54 -62.69
C ALA A 832 24.41 27.44 -62.42
N ARG A 833 24.21 26.63 -61.37
CA ARG A 833 25.11 25.51 -61.03
C ARG A 833 25.10 24.41 -62.11
N LEU A 834 23.93 24.07 -62.65
CA LEU A 834 23.80 23.07 -63.71
C LEU A 834 24.43 23.56 -65.02
N ARG A 835 24.28 24.84 -65.37
CA ARG A 835 24.93 25.43 -66.56
C ARG A 835 26.46 25.43 -66.45
N ASP A 836 27.01 25.77 -65.28
CA ASP A 836 28.45 25.68 -65.02
C ASP A 836 28.94 24.22 -65.15
N SER A 837 28.20 23.27 -64.56
CA SER A 837 28.48 21.84 -64.67
C SER A 837 28.41 21.35 -66.11
N GLN A 838 27.46 21.85 -66.90
CA GLN A 838 27.33 21.54 -68.32
C GLN A 838 28.51 22.07 -69.15
N ALA A 839 28.96 23.30 -68.89
CA ALA A 839 30.11 23.88 -69.56
C ALA A 839 31.40 23.08 -69.26
N LYS A 840 31.60 22.70 -67.99
CA LYS A 840 32.72 21.85 -67.56
C LYS A 840 32.66 20.46 -68.23
N LEU A 841 31.49 19.82 -68.22
CA LEU A 841 31.30 18.52 -68.86
C LEU A 841 31.54 18.57 -70.36
N THR A 842 31.09 19.64 -71.04
CA THR A 842 31.33 19.83 -72.48
C THR A 842 32.82 19.91 -72.77
N GLY A 843 33.59 20.68 -71.99
CA GLY A 843 35.04 20.74 -72.13
C GLY A 843 35.75 19.40 -71.89
N ILE A 844 35.26 18.58 -70.94
CA ILE A 844 35.80 17.24 -70.68
C ILE A 844 35.50 16.30 -71.86
N VAL A 845 34.28 16.32 -72.39
CA VAL A 845 33.86 15.45 -73.52
C VAL A 845 34.63 15.80 -74.79
N ASP A 846 34.85 17.09 -75.06
CA ASP A 846 35.57 17.54 -76.27
C ASP A 846 37.08 17.21 -76.22
N THR A 847 37.67 17.16 -75.01
CA THR A 847 39.09 16.80 -74.80
C THR A 847 39.33 15.29 -74.63
N LEU A 848 38.27 14.50 -74.46
CA LEU A 848 38.31 13.06 -74.26
C LEU A 848 39.09 12.27 -75.34
N PRO A 849 38.94 12.57 -76.66
CA PRO A 849 39.63 11.81 -77.72
C PRO A 849 41.16 11.91 -77.64
N THR A 850 41.67 13.05 -77.17
CA THR A 850 43.11 13.37 -77.12
C THR A 850 43.69 13.27 -75.71
N LEU A 851 42.92 12.82 -74.72
CA LEU A 851 43.32 12.79 -73.31
C LEU A 851 44.49 11.81 -73.04
N PRO A 852 45.62 12.29 -72.46
CA PRO A 852 46.73 11.43 -71.99
C PRO A 852 46.37 10.65 -70.71
N GLN A 853 47.01 9.50 -70.49
CA GLN A 853 46.75 8.64 -69.31
C GLN A 853 47.04 9.34 -67.96
N GLU A 854 48.07 10.19 -67.89
CA GLU A 854 48.42 10.95 -66.68
C GLU A 854 47.33 11.94 -66.24
N GLN A 855 46.50 12.41 -67.18
CA GLN A 855 45.44 13.39 -66.92
C GLN A 855 44.08 12.74 -66.61
N MET A 856 43.99 11.40 -66.60
CA MET A 856 42.72 10.69 -66.37
C MET A 856 42.24 10.79 -64.92
N ILE A 857 43.15 10.69 -63.95
CA ILE A 857 42.80 10.83 -62.52
C ILE A 857 42.33 12.27 -62.20
N PRO A 858 43.04 13.35 -62.60
CA PRO A 858 42.53 14.72 -62.44
C PRO A 858 41.18 14.96 -63.12
N THR A 859 40.96 14.34 -64.29
CA THR A 859 39.68 14.44 -65.02
C THR A 859 38.55 13.66 -64.33
N SER A 860 38.86 12.52 -63.71
CA SER A 860 37.94 11.80 -62.82
C SER A 860 37.55 12.66 -61.63
N THR A 861 38.49 13.31 -60.93
CA THR A 861 38.18 14.23 -59.83
C THR A 861 37.22 15.36 -60.28
N ARG A 862 37.47 15.99 -61.44
CA ARG A 862 36.58 17.01 -62.00
C ARG A 862 35.20 16.47 -62.37
N THR A 863 35.12 15.22 -62.83
CA THR A 863 33.84 14.59 -63.16
C THR A 863 33.06 14.19 -61.90
N ALA A 864 33.77 13.79 -60.84
CA ALA A 864 33.18 13.56 -59.52
C ALA A 864 32.58 14.86 -58.95
N GLU A 865 33.27 16.00 -59.08
CA GLU A 865 32.74 17.32 -58.69
C GLU A 865 31.45 17.69 -59.44
N ILE A 866 31.38 17.39 -60.74
CA ILE A 866 30.17 17.60 -61.56
C ILE A 866 29.04 16.71 -61.04
N THR A 867 29.33 15.43 -60.78
CA THR A 867 28.34 14.46 -60.27
C THR A 867 27.80 14.89 -58.91
N GLU A 868 28.66 15.33 -58.00
CA GLU A 868 28.26 15.87 -56.69
C GLU A 868 27.40 17.14 -56.84
N THR A 869 27.73 18.01 -57.79
CA THR A 869 26.95 19.23 -58.05
C THR A 869 25.56 18.92 -58.61
N VAL A 870 25.44 17.93 -59.49
CA VAL A 870 24.15 17.44 -60.02
C VAL A 870 23.32 16.81 -58.90
N SER A 871 23.92 15.96 -58.06
CA SER A 871 23.23 15.36 -56.90
C SER A 871 22.73 16.42 -55.91
N LYS A 872 23.55 17.41 -55.56
CA LYS A 872 23.11 18.54 -54.70
C LYS A 872 21.98 19.35 -55.35
N SER A 873 22.03 19.52 -56.67
CA SER A 873 20.99 20.21 -57.44
C SER A 873 19.67 19.43 -57.45
N LYS A 874 19.74 18.09 -57.44
CA LYS A 874 18.58 17.19 -57.31
C LYS A 874 17.92 17.33 -55.94
N ASP A 875 18.71 17.35 -54.87
CA ASP A 875 18.20 17.54 -53.49
C ASP A 875 17.50 18.90 -53.36
N MET A 876 18.14 19.97 -53.85
CA MET A 876 17.54 21.31 -53.85
C MET A 876 16.26 21.39 -54.70
N THR A 877 16.20 20.67 -55.82
CA THR A 877 15.00 20.61 -56.67
C THR A 877 13.88 19.80 -55.99
N THR A 878 14.24 18.77 -55.21
CA THR A 878 13.29 17.98 -54.41
C THR A 878 12.64 18.83 -53.33
N ASP A 879 13.42 19.65 -52.63
CA ASP A 879 12.90 20.59 -51.62
C ASP A 879 12.01 21.65 -52.26
N LEU A 880 12.42 22.19 -53.41
CA LEU A 880 11.61 23.13 -54.17
C LEU A 880 10.27 22.52 -54.62
N LEU A 881 10.28 21.27 -55.09
CA LEU A 881 9.04 20.55 -55.43
C LEU A 881 8.12 20.41 -54.20
N LYS A 882 8.64 20.04 -53.03
CA LYS A 882 7.86 19.95 -51.79
C LYS A 882 7.24 21.29 -51.40
N ASP A 883 7.99 22.38 -51.53
CA ASP A 883 7.51 23.74 -51.25
C ASP A 883 6.35 24.13 -52.19
N PHE A 884 6.47 23.84 -53.49
CA PHE A 884 5.37 24.11 -54.45
C PHE A 884 4.16 23.19 -54.26
N GLU A 885 4.35 21.92 -53.91
CA GLU A 885 3.25 21.02 -53.55
C GLU A 885 2.54 21.48 -52.26
N ARG A 886 3.26 22.12 -51.34
CA ARG A 886 2.67 22.77 -50.16
C ARG A 886 1.83 23.98 -50.58
N ILE A 887 2.34 24.86 -51.44
CA ILE A 887 1.60 26.02 -51.96
C ILE A 887 0.36 25.58 -52.74
N LEU A 888 0.46 24.55 -53.58
CA LEU A 888 -0.67 24.00 -54.32
C LEU A 888 -1.76 23.50 -53.37
N ARG A 889 -1.40 22.78 -52.31
CA ARG A 889 -2.35 22.37 -51.27
C ARG A 889 -2.95 23.58 -50.56
N GLU A 890 -2.17 24.64 -50.31
CA GLU A 890 -2.66 25.87 -49.69
C GLU A 890 -3.74 26.56 -50.54
N TYR A 891 -3.55 26.59 -51.86
CA TYR A 891 -4.57 27.07 -52.81
C TYR A 891 -5.83 26.21 -52.80
N GLN A 892 -5.70 24.88 -52.70
CA GLN A 892 -6.83 23.96 -52.66
C GLN A 892 -7.66 24.14 -51.38
N TYR A 893 -7.00 24.21 -50.21
CA TYR A 893 -7.66 24.43 -48.93
C TYR A 893 -8.32 25.80 -48.84
N ASN A 894 -7.70 26.85 -49.39
CA ASN A 894 -8.31 28.18 -49.47
C ASN A 894 -9.37 28.33 -50.59
N ARG A 895 -9.66 27.26 -51.33
CA ARG A 895 -10.63 27.24 -52.45
C ARG A 895 -10.39 28.40 -53.44
N CYS A 896 -9.14 28.70 -53.75
CA CYS A 896 -8.76 29.74 -54.70
C CYS A 896 -9.23 29.41 -56.12
N SER A 897 -9.23 30.41 -57.01
CA SER A 897 -9.71 30.25 -58.38
C SER A 897 -9.00 29.11 -59.15
N LYS A 898 -9.79 28.29 -59.87
CA LYS A 898 -9.30 27.10 -60.60
C LYS A 898 -8.19 27.41 -61.60
N ASN A 899 -8.23 28.58 -62.23
CA ASN A 899 -7.21 29.02 -63.19
C ASN A 899 -5.81 29.12 -62.56
N ILE A 900 -5.70 29.50 -61.28
CA ILE A 900 -4.42 29.63 -60.58
C ILE A 900 -3.91 28.24 -60.16
N LEU A 901 -4.81 27.40 -59.65
CA LEU A 901 -4.52 26.01 -59.32
C LEU A 901 -3.94 25.25 -60.51
N ASP A 902 -4.64 25.29 -61.65
CA ASP A 902 -4.22 24.59 -62.87
C ASP A 902 -2.87 25.10 -63.39
N LYS A 903 -2.59 26.41 -63.26
CA LYS A 903 -1.30 26.99 -63.64
C LYS A 903 -0.16 26.44 -62.79
N VAL A 904 -0.27 26.49 -61.47
CA VAL A 904 0.81 26.03 -60.57
C VAL A 904 0.99 24.51 -60.67
N GLU A 905 -0.09 23.75 -60.82
CA GLU A 905 -0.02 22.31 -60.99
C GLU A 905 0.63 21.91 -62.33
N LEU A 906 0.11 22.41 -63.45
CA LEU A 906 0.53 21.98 -64.80
C LEU A 906 1.84 22.62 -65.26
N GLN A 907 2.10 23.89 -64.90
CA GLN A 907 3.29 24.61 -65.37
C GLN A 907 4.51 24.43 -64.45
N ILE A 908 4.30 24.12 -63.16
CA ILE A 908 5.39 24.04 -62.16
C ILE A 908 5.51 22.63 -61.58
N CYS A 909 4.48 22.14 -60.88
CA CYS A 909 4.60 20.89 -60.11
C CYS A 909 4.78 19.64 -60.99
N VAL A 910 4.01 19.51 -62.08
CA VAL A 910 4.10 18.36 -62.99
C VAL A 910 5.47 18.28 -63.68
N PRO A 911 6.00 19.35 -64.30
CA PRO A 911 7.32 19.28 -64.93
C PRO A 911 8.46 19.07 -63.93
N LEU A 912 8.35 19.56 -62.69
CA LEU A 912 9.32 19.28 -61.62
C LEU A 912 9.29 17.81 -61.19
N ARG A 913 8.09 17.22 -61.03
CA ARG A 913 7.93 15.77 -60.77
C ARG A 913 8.57 14.93 -61.88
N GLU A 914 8.36 15.31 -63.13
CA GLU A 914 8.97 14.64 -64.27
C GLU A 914 10.50 14.80 -64.27
N ALA A 915 11.03 16.00 -64.01
CA ALA A 915 12.46 16.22 -63.90
C ALA A 915 13.09 15.29 -62.85
N MET A 916 12.47 15.16 -61.68
CA MET A 916 12.92 14.27 -60.60
C MET A 916 12.84 12.79 -60.97
N ARG A 917 11.79 12.39 -61.68
CA ARG A 917 11.54 10.98 -62.01
C ARG A 917 12.38 10.47 -63.18
N SER A 918 12.59 11.28 -64.22
CA SER A 918 13.26 10.86 -65.46
C SER A 918 14.59 11.56 -65.71
N ASP A 919 14.65 12.88 -65.57
CA ASP A 919 15.74 13.66 -66.16
C ASP A 919 17.00 13.67 -65.28
N PHE A 920 16.87 13.75 -63.95
CA PHE A 920 18.01 13.66 -63.05
C PHE A 920 18.70 12.26 -63.10
N PRO A 921 17.97 11.14 -62.99
CA PRO A 921 18.57 9.81 -63.18
C PRO A 921 19.24 9.63 -64.54
N ALA A 922 18.64 10.16 -65.61
CA ALA A 922 19.21 10.11 -66.96
C ALA A 922 20.55 10.86 -67.11
N VAL A 923 20.88 11.76 -66.18
CA VAL A 923 22.17 12.47 -66.12
C VAL A 923 23.15 11.78 -65.17
N GLU A 924 22.69 11.32 -64.01
CA GLU A 924 23.52 10.70 -62.98
C GLU A 924 24.10 9.35 -63.44
N ASP A 925 23.30 8.48 -64.05
CA ASP A 925 23.76 7.12 -64.42
C ASP A 925 24.92 7.14 -65.45
N PRO A 926 24.86 7.94 -66.53
CA PRO A 926 25.99 8.07 -67.46
C PRO A 926 27.21 8.77 -66.82
N LEU A 927 27.02 9.73 -65.91
CA LEU A 927 28.14 10.41 -65.25
C LEU A 927 28.88 9.51 -64.26
N LEU A 928 28.15 8.67 -63.52
CA LEU A 928 28.75 7.70 -62.59
C LEU A 928 29.59 6.67 -63.34
N SER A 929 29.03 6.05 -64.38
CA SER A 929 29.78 5.10 -65.22
C SER A 929 30.99 5.75 -65.90
N PHE A 930 30.84 6.98 -66.41
CA PHE A 930 31.93 7.74 -67.01
C PHE A 930 33.05 8.06 -66.00
N ASN A 931 32.69 8.39 -64.76
CA ASN A 931 33.67 8.65 -63.70
C ASN A 931 34.40 7.37 -63.24
N GLU A 932 33.68 6.24 -63.13
CA GLU A 932 34.27 4.93 -62.78
C GLU A 932 35.30 4.46 -63.83
N GLU A 933 35.02 4.67 -65.12
CA GLU A 933 35.96 4.33 -66.19
C GLU A 933 37.24 5.17 -66.11
N LEU A 934 37.11 6.49 -65.88
CA LEU A 934 38.25 7.39 -65.71
C LEU A 934 39.08 7.06 -64.45
N GLY A 935 38.43 6.71 -63.33
CA GLY A 935 39.09 6.30 -62.09
C GLY A 935 39.88 5.00 -62.22
N ASN A 936 39.43 4.09 -63.09
CA ASN A 936 40.11 2.84 -63.41
C ASN A 936 41.19 2.98 -64.52
N LEU A 937 41.58 4.20 -64.88
CA LEU A 937 42.53 4.51 -65.97
C LEU A 937 42.10 3.95 -67.34
N ARG A 938 40.80 3.74 -67.56
CA ARG A 938 40.23 3.29 -68.84
C ARG A 938 39.63 4.49 -69.56
N LYS A 939 39.81 4.56 -70.89
CA LYS A 939 39.23 5.64 -71.69
C LYS A 939 37.73 5.38 -71.86
N PRO A 940 36.84 6.25 -71.36
CA PRO A 940 35.41 6.10 -71.55
C PRO A 940 35.02 6.19 -73.01
N GLU A 941 33.93 5.54 -73.38
CA GLU A 941 33.35 5.71 -74.71
C GLU A 941 32.80 7.13 -74.86
N VAL A 942 33.19 7.84 -75.92
CA VAL A 942 32.76 9.23 -76.18
C VAL A 942 31.23 9.36 -76.22
N SER A 943 30.53 8.31 -76.65
CA SER A 943 29.07 8.26 -76.68
C SER A 943 28.40 8.35 -75.30
N VAL A 944 29.06 7.88 -74.23
CA VAL A 944 28.56 7.97 -72.84
C VAL A 944 28.64 9.42 -72.36
N GLY A 945 29.77 10.10 -72.59
CA GLY A 945 29.95 11.50 -72.24
C GLY A 945 29.03 12.44 -73.04
N VAL A 946 28.82 12.16 -74.33
CA VAL A 946 27.84 12.89 -75.16
C VAL A 946 26.42 12.69 -74.65
N ARG A 947 26.03 11.46 -74.30
CA ARG A 947 24.72 11.17 -73.69
C ARG A 947 24.52 11.93 -72.37
N ALA A 948 25.52 11.93 -71.48
CA ALA A 948 25.47 12.67 -70.21
C ALA A 948 25.28 14.17 -70.44
N ARG A 949 26.03 14.76 -71.39
CA ARG A 949 25.93 16.18 -71.76
C ARG A 949 24.56 16.53 -72.34
N ASP A 950 24.05 15.70 -73.23
CA ASP A 950 22.77 15.95 -73.90
C ASP A 950 21.59 15.76 -72.92
N ALA A 951 21.65 14.78 -72.01
CA ALA A 951 20.70 14.62 -70.92
C ALA A 951 20.72 15.82 -69.96
N LEU A 952 21.91 16.33 -69.60
CA LEU A 952 22.05 17.51 -68.73
C LEU A 952 21.48 18.77 -69.41
N ARG A 953 21.62 18.88 -70.74
CA ARG A 953 20.98 19.93 -71.53
C ARG A 953 19.45 19.84 -71.48
N GLN A 954 18.90 18.64 -71.62
CA GLN A 954 17.45 18.42 -71.54
C GLN A 954 16.90 18.77 -70.16
N LEU A 955 17.60 18.38 -69.09
CA LEU A 955 17.25 18.73 -67.72
C LEU A 955 17.22 20.26 -67.53
N ILE A 956 18.27 20.96 -67.96
CA ILE A 956 18.34 22.43 -67.88
C ILE A 956 17.17 23.07 -68.66
N GLN A 957 16.88 22.60 -69.88
CA GLN A 957 15.76 23.12 -70.67
C GLN A 957 14.39 22.90 -70.03
N ARG A 958 14.20 21.80 -69.29
CA ARG A 958 12.95 21.55 -68.57
C ARG A 958 12.84 22.48 -67.35
N LEU A 959 13.91 22.63 -66.59
CA LEU A 959 13.94 23.54 -65.44
C LEU A 959 13.80 25.01 -65.88
N GLU A 960 14.30 25.39 -67.05
CA GLU A 960 14.07 26.71 -67.65
C GLU A 960 12.60 26.93 -68.03
N ARG A 961 11.92 25.91 -68.55
CA ARG A 961 10.46 25.97 -68.80
C ARG A 961 9.68 26.16 -67.50
N VAL A 962 10.07 25.46 -66.43
CA VAL A 962 9.50 25.67 -65.10
C VAL A 962 9.73 27.11 -64.62
N ARG A 963 10.96 27.62 -64.76
CA ARG A 963 11.30 29.00 -64.37
C ARG A 963 10.50 30.05 -65.15
N ALA A 964 10.26 29.81 -66.43
CA ALA A 964 9.41 30.66 -67.26
C ALA A 964 7.94 30.63 -66.79
N GLY A 965 7.43 29.45 -66.44
CA GLY A 965 6.11 29.28 -65.83
C GLY A 965 5.96 30.06 -64.51
N MET A 966 7.01 30.07 -63.67
CA MET A 966 7.03 30.89 -62.45
C MET A 966 6.97 32.39 -62.75
N GLY A 967 7.69 32.86 -63.78
CA GLY A 967 7.77 34.27 -64.16
C GLY A 967 6.44 34.89 -64.62
N GLU A 968 5.57 34.10 -65.26
CA GLU A 968 4.22 34.53 -65.64
C GLU A 968 3.26 34.60 -64.45
N VAL A 969 3.54 33.86 -63.37
CA VAL A 969 2.75 33.86 -62.12
C VAL A 969 3.18 35.02 -61.19
N THR A 970 4.46 35.42 -61.22
CA THR A 970 5.04 36.47 -60.36
C THR A 970 5.03 37.90 -60.92
N ASP A 971 4.24 38.24 -61.94
CA ASP A 971 4.20 39.62 -62.48
C ASP A 971 3.47 40.57 -61.50
N GLU A 972 4.15 40.89 -60.40
CA GLU A 972 3.73 41.69 -59.25
C GLU A 972 3.08 43.02 -59.69
N LYS A 973 3.58 43.58 -60.81
CA LYS A 973 3.06 44.80 -61.42
C LYS A 973 1.65 44.64 -61.99
N LYS A 974 1.29 43.48 -62.53
CA LYS A 974 -0.07 43.22 -63.03
C LYS A 974 -1.07 43.02 -61.88
N VAL A 975 -0.66 42.37 -60.79
CA VAL A 975 -1.51 42.18 -59.61
C VAL A 975 -1.75 43.51 -58.89
N ILE A 976 -0.70 44.31 -58.70
CA ILE A 976 -0.81 45.68 -58.15
C ILE A 976 -1.69 46.55 -59.05
N ALA A 977 -1.53 46.50 -60.37
CA ALA A 977 -2.36 47.26 -61.31
C ALA A 977 -3.84 46.85 -61.26
N ALA A 978 -4.14 45.54 -61.19
CA ALA A 978 -5.51 45.05 -61.06
C ALA A 978 -6.17 45.48 -59.75
N ILE A 979 -5.44 45.44 -58.62
CA ILE A 979 -5.94 45.92 -57.32
C ILE A 979 -6.17 47.43 -57.35
N GLN A 980 -5.26 48.21 -57.94
CA GLN A 980 -5.42 49.66 -58.10
C GLN A 980 -6.61 50.03 -59.00
N GLU A 981 -6.89 49.23 -60.02
CA GLU A 981 -8.04 49.42 -60.90
C GLU A 981 -9.36 49.12 -60.19
N ILE A 982 -9.41 48.09 -59.35
CA ILE A 982 -10.58 47.78 -58.49
C ILE A 982 -10.83 48.92 -57.50
N ILE A 983 -9.78 49.44 -56.83
CA ILE A 983 -9.90 50.57 -55.90
C ILE A 983 -10.41 51.82 -56.62
N LYS A 984 -9.85 52.17 -57.79
CA LYS A 984 -10.32 53.31 -58.61
C LYS A 984 -11.75 53.12 -59.12
N GLY A 985 -12.13 51.90 -59.50
CA GLY A 985 -13.49 51.57 -59.93
C GLY A 985 -14.52 51.80 -58.82
N GLN A 986 -14.13 51.57 -57.56
CA GLN A 986 -14.99 51.77 -56.39
C GLN A 986 -15.11 53.25 -55.98
N GLU A 987 -14.03 54.03 -56.03
CA GLU A 987 -14.07 55.47 -55.75
C GLU A 987 -15.00 56.23 -56.72
N ASN A 988 -15.03 55.83 -57.99
CA ASN A 988 -15.88 56.43 -59.02
C ASN A 988 -17.38 56.15 -58.86
N GLN A 989 -17.78 55.12 -58.11
CA GLN A 989 -19.19 54.78 -57.89
C GLN A 989 -19.80 55.47 -56.66
N ILE A 990 -18.99 55.74 -55.62
CA ILE A 990 -19.46 56.31 -54.35
C ILE A 990 -19.75 57.81 -54.47
N GLY A 991 -18.93 58.56 -55.21
CA GLY A 991 -19.06 60.02 -55.38
C GLY A 991 -20.43 60.48 -55.92
N PRO A 992 -20.94 59.92 -57.03
CA PRO A 992 -22.23 60.30 -57.61
C PRO A 992 -23.44 59.93 -56.74
N GLN A 993 -23.36 58.84 -55.97
CA GLN A 993 -24.46 58.42 -55.07
C GLN A 993 -24.59 59.38 -53.89
N LEU A 994 -23.47 59.81 -53.32
CA LEU A 994 -23.44 60.78 -52.22
C LEU A 994 -24.02 62.14 -52.63
N GLN A 995 -23.71 62.60 -53.84
CA GLN A 995 -24.31 63.83 -54.38
C GLN A 995 -25.83 63.73 -54.55
N ARG A 996 -26.34 62.59 -55.01
CA ARG A 996 -27.80 62.38 -55.15
C ARG A 996 -28.51 62.35 -53.81
N ILE A 997 -27.92 61.68 -52.81
CA ILE A 997 -28.49 61.61 -51.45
C ILE A 997 -28.51 63.00 -50.81
N LEU A 998 -27.41 63.77 -50.91
CA LEU A 998 -27.35 65.14 -50.41
C LEU A 998 -28.36 66.08 -51.07
N ALA A 999 -28.53 65.97 -52.40
CA ALA A 999 -29.52 66.74 -53.13
C ALA A 999 -30.94 66.42 -52.64
N SER A 1000 -31.30 65.14 -52.54
CA SER A 1000 -32.63 64.73 -52.07
C SER A 1000 -32.91 65.09 -50.61
N ALA A 1001 -31.90 65.03 -49.73
CA ALA A 1001 -32.04 65.37 -48.32
C ALA A 1001 -32.19 66.89 -48.10
N SER A 1002 -31.59 67.71 -48.96
CA SER A 1002 -31.78 69.17 -48.92
C SER A 1002 -33.20 69.56 -49.33
N GLU A 1003 -33.78 68.87 -50.31
CA GLU A 1003 -35.13 69.12 -50.83
C GLU A 1003 -36.22 68.76 -49.80
N ASP A 1004 -36.04 67.67 -49.05
CA ASP A 1004 -36.96 67.19 -48.00
C ASP A 1004 -37.01 68.08 -46.73
N LEU A 1005 -36.00 68.94 -46.52
CA LEU A 1005 -35.92 69.87 -45.38
C LEU A 1005 -36.60 71.22 -45.65
N LEU A 1006 -36.75 71.60 -46.92
CA LEU A 1006 -37.30 72.89 -47.34
C LEU A 1006 -38.80 72.83 -47.68
N ALA A 1007 -39.40 71.64 -47.75
CA ALA A 1007 -40.81 71.47 -48.12
C ALA A 1007 -41.78 71.47 -46.91
N PRO A 1008 -42.96 72.12 -47.02
CA PRO A 1008 -43.97 72.19 -45.95
C PRO A 1008 -44.61 70.82 -45.65
N LYS A 1009 -44.97 70.56 -44.38
CA LYS A 1009 -45.49 69.27 -43.88
C LYS A 1009 -46.80 69.43 -43.10
N ILE A 1010 -47.75 68.52 -43.33
CA ILE A 1010 -48.99 68.41 -42.54
C ILE A 1010 -48.70 67.48 -41.37
N ILE A 1011 -48.79 67.98 -40.14
CA ILE A 1011 -48.30 67.26 -38.94
C ILE A 1011 -49.43 66.56 -38.18
N GLU A 1012 -50.60 67.18 -38.03
CA GLU A 1012 -51.72 66.61 -37.26
C GLU A 1012 -53.07 66.69 -38.00
N THR A 1013 -53.79 65.57 -38.01
CA THR A 1013 -55.14 65.44 -38.58
C THR A 1013 -56.07 64.70 -37.60
N PRO A 1014 -56.76 65.40 -36.68
CA PRO A 1014 -57.69 64.76 -35.75
C PRO A 1014 -58.85 64.07 -36.50
N ALA A 1015 -59.23 62.87 -36.06
CA ALA A 1015 -60.33 62.11 -36.65
C ALA A 1015 -61.66 62.87 -36.51
N VAL A 1016 -62.39 63.03 -37.63
CA VAL A 1016 -63.61 63.84 -37.68
C VAL A 1016 -64.83 62.93 -37.58
N THR A 1017 -65.70 63.13 -36.58
CA THR A 1017 -66.94 62.35 -36.44
C THR A 1017 -68.14 63.19 -36.90
N VAL A 1018 -68.97 62.64 -37.79
CA VAL A 1018 -70.15 63.32 -38.36
C VAL A 1018 -71.37 62.40 -38.26
N ASN A 1019 -72.56 62.93 -37.94
CA ASN A 1019 -73.79 62.13 -37.96
C ASN A 1019 -74.29 61.92 -39.39
N SER A 1020 -74.99 60.81 -39.67
CA SER A 1020 -75.65 60.57 -40.98
C SER A 1020 -76.47 61.78 -41.45
N LEU A 1021 -76.19 62.28 -42.66
CA LEU A 1021 -76.75 63.50 -43.28
C LEU A 1021 -76.43 64.84 -42.58
N GLY A 1022 -75.55 64.84 -41.56
CA GLY A 1022 -75.08 66.04 -40.85
C GLY A 1022 -73.85 66.69 -41.50
N THR A 1023 -73.53 67.92 -41.09
CA THR A 1023 -72.31 68.66 -41.50
C THR A 1023 -71.45 68.96 -40.28
N THR A 1024 -70.13 68.75 -40.36
CA THR A 1024 -69.16 69.07 -39.28
C THR A 1024 -67.85 69.58 -39.89
N LYS A 1025 -67.09 70.40 -39.16
CA LYS A 1025 -65.79 70.92 -39.61
C LYS A 1025 -64.65 70.01 -39.14
N GLY A 1026 -63.80 69.56 -40.06
CA GLY A 1026 -62.52 68.93 -39.79
C GLY A 1026 -61.39 69.97 -39.72
N LYS A 1027 -60.29 69.65 -39.01
CA LYS A 1027 -59.11 70.54 -38.88
C LYS A 1027 -57.85 69.85 -39.40
N LEU A 1028 -56.94 70.62 -40.00
CA LEU A 1028 -55.61 70.21 -40.45
C LEU A 1028 -54.59 71.19 -39.90
N VAL A 1029 -53.49 70.70 -39.32
CA VAL A 1029 -52.36 71.54 -38.88
C VAL A 1029 -51.21 71.42 -39.88
N ILE A 1030 -50.77 72.55 -40.42
CA ILE A 1030 -49.69 72.63 -41.40
C ILE A 1030 -48.51 73.40 -40.80
N ASP A 1031 -47.32 72.81 -40.91
CA ASP A 1031 -46.04 73.44 -40.63
C ASP A 1031 -45.38 73.78 -41.97
N PHE A 1032 -45.15 75.06 -42.20
CA PHE A 1032 -44.65 75.54 -43.49
C PHE A 1032 -43.12 75.44 -43.60
N GLY A 1033 -42.42 75.11 -42.52
CA GLY A 1033 -40.96 75.00 -42.51
C GLY A 1033 -40.27 76.37 -42.65
N LEU A 1034 -38.94 76.37 -42.51
CA LEU A 1034 -38.16 77.58 -42.21
C LEU A 1034 -38.21 78.73 -43.25
N GLU A 1035 -38.64 78.52 -44.50
CA GLU A 1035 -38.64 79.56 -45.55
C GLU A 1035 -39.77 79.45 -46.62
N PHE A 1036 -40.90 78.76 -46.35
CA PHE A 1036 -41.98 78.69 -47.36
C PHE A 1036 -42.88 79.94 -47.35
N GLU A 1037 -42.63 80.88 -48.27
CA GLU A 1037 -43.50 82.03 -48.54
C GLU A 1037 -44.37 81.80 -49.79
N GLY A 1038 -45.66 81.50 -49.62
CA GLY A 1038 -46.58 81.29 -50.74
C GLY A 1038 -48.00 80.83 -50.39
N GLU A 1039 -48.86 80.76 -51.42
CA GLU A 1039 -50.19 80.12 -51.34
C GLU A 1039 -50.05 78.62 -51.68
N MET A 1040 -50.53 77.76 -50.78
CA MET A 1040 -50.59 76.31 -50.97
C MET A 1040 -52.04 75.90 -51.26
N THR A 1041 -52.25 75.00 -52.23
CA THR A 1041 -53.59 74.44 -52.48
C THR A 1041 -53.65 73.00 -51.98
N LEU A 1042 -54.67 72.69 -51.18
CA LEU A 1042 -54.99 71.36 -50.68
C LEU A 1042 -56.18 70.83 -51.47
N LYS A 1043 -55.99 69.75 -52.22
CA LYS A 1043 -57.06 69.04 -52.91
C LYS A 1043 -57.56 67.91 -52.01
N LEU A 1044 -58.85 67.90 -51.66
CA LEU A 1044 -59.43 66.85 -50.83
C LEU A 1044 -60.27 65.90 -51.70
N GLU A 1045 -59.90 64.62 -51.70
CA GLU A 1045 -60.56 63.58 -52.48
C GLU A 1045 -61.28 62.61 -51.54
N ALA A 1046 -62.61 62.61 -51.57
CA ALA A 1046 -63.43 61.64 -50.86
C ALA A 1046 -63.54 60.32 -51.65
N PRO A 1047 -63.55 59.16 -50.98
CA PRO A 1047 -63.61 57.86 -51.63
C PRO A 1047 -64.98 57.65 -52.32
N ALA A 1048 -64.95 57.16 -53.57
CA ALA A 1048 -66.08 57.16 -54.51
C ALA A 1048 -67.37 56.47 -54.01
N ASN A 1049 -67.30 55.58 -53.01
CA ASN A 1049 -68.44 54.81 -52.50
C ASN A 1049 -69.04 55.34 -51.17
N SER A 1050 -68.60 56.51 -50.69
CA SER A 1050 -68.92 57.02 -49.34
C SER A 1050 -70.10 58.00 -49.25
N GLU A 1051 -70.57 58.57 -50.38
CA GLU A 1051 -71.56 59.68 -50.42
C GLU A 1051 -71.17 60.94 -49.62
N ILE A 1052 -69.95 60.99 -49.05
CA ILE A 1052 -69.43 62.13 -48.30
C ILE A 1052 -69.12 63.27 -49.26
N LYS A 1053 -69.56 64.50 -48.93
CA LYS A 1053 -69.18 65.70 -49.68
C LYS A 1053 -68.17 66.53 -48.89
N VAL A 1054 -67.03 66.80 -49.52
CA VAL A 1054 -65.98 67.71 -49.06
C VAL A 1054 -65.63 68.75 -50.14
N PRO A 1055 -65.07 69.92 -49.78
CA PRO A 1055 -64.57 70.89 -50.73
C PRO A 1055 -63.49 70.25 -51.62
N ALA A 1056 -63.62 70.40 -52.93
CA ALA A 1056 -62.66 69.80 -53.86
C ALA A 1056 -61.25 70.39 -53.71
N GLU A 1057 -61.15 71.69 -53.43
CA GLU A 1057 -59.89 72.42 -53.28
C GLU A 1057 -59.99 73.48 -52.17
N LEU A 1058 -58.89 73.69 -51.46
CA LEU A 1058 -58.80 74.63 -50.35
C LEU A 1058 -57.46 75.38 -50.42
N LYS A 1059 -57.50 76.71 -50.49
CA LYS A 1059 -56.30 77.56 -50.60
C LYS A 1059 -55.88 78.06 -49.23
N VAL A 1060 -54.58 77.93 -48.92
CA VAL A 1060 -54.01 78.22 -47.61
C VAL A 1060 -52.82 79.17 -47.78
N LYS A 1061 -52.76 80.24 -46.98
CA LYS A 1061 -51.66 81.23 -46.97
C LYS A 1061 -50.77 81.03 -45.75
N SER A 1062 -49.45 81.05 -45.96
CA SER A 1062 -48.41 80.91 -44.93
C SER A 1062 -48.24 82.17 -44.06
N THR A 1063 -49.32 82.68 -43.45
CA THR A 1063 -49.26 83.98 -42.74
C THR A 1063 -48.98 83.86 -41.22
N GLU A 1064 -49.23 82.70 -40.58
CA GLU A 1064 -48.94 82.44 -39.14
C GLU A 1064 -48.62 80.95 -38.90
N GLU A 1065 -47.65 80.61 -38.02
CA GLU A 1065 -47.25 79.22 -37.70
C GLU A 1065 -47.51 78.85 -36.21
N PRO A 1066 -48.02 77.64 -35.90
CA PRO A 1066 -48.57 76.62 -36.80
C PRO A 1066 -49.99 76.95 -37.26
N LEU A 1067 -50.25 76.87 -38.57
CA LEU A 1067 -51.55 77.25 -39.15
C LEU A 1067 -52.54 76.08 -39.07
N THR A 1068 -53.67 76.31 -38.41
CA THR A 1068 -54.79 75.35 -38.38
C THR A 1068 -55.85 75.71 -39.42
N VAL A 1069 -56.09 74.83 -40.37
CA VAL A 1069 -57.02 75.01 -41.48
C VAL A 1069 -58.26 74.14 -41.27
N GLU A 1070 -59.45 74.74 -41.27
CA GLU A 1070 -60.72 74.01 -41.10
C GLU A 1070 -61.42 73.79 -42.45
N PHE A 1071 -62.01 72.60 -42.65
CA PHE A 1071 -62.78 72.25 -43.85
C PHE A 1071 -64.09 71.54 -43.50
N GLU A 1072 -65.16 71.78 -44.25
CA GLU A 1072 -66.47 71.18 -43.97
C GLU A 1072 -66.59 69.77 -44.55
N VAL A 1073 -67.15 68.86 -43.76
CA VAL A 1073 -67.41 67.47 -44.14
C VAL A 1073 -68.90 67.18 -43.92
N LYS A 1074 -69.58 66.78 -45.00
CA LYS A 1074 -70.99 66.33 -44.94
C LYS A 1074 -71.07 64.81 -45.00
N GLY A 1075 -71.64 64.22 -43.95
CA GLY A 1075 -71.78 62.77 -43.80
C GLY A 1075 -72.82 62.18 -44.76
N GLY A 1076 -72.47 61.09 -45.43
CA GLY A 1076 -73.39 60.31 -46.27
C GLY A 1076 -74.42 59.51 -45.46
N THR A 1077 -75.27 58.73 -46.13
CA THR A 1077 -76.28 57.88 -45.46
C THR A 1077 -75.69 56.59 -44.89
N LYS A 1078 -74.47 56.22 -45.28
CA LYS A 1078 -73.77 55.00 -44.85
C LYS A 1078 -72.89 55.28 -43.63
N LYS A 1079 -73.11 54.50 -42.57
CA LYS A 1079 -72.31 54.56 -41.34
C LYS A 1079 -70.98 53.80 -41.51
N GLY A 1080 -69.89 54.36 -41.02
CA GLY A 1080 -68.55 53.76 -41.11
C GLY A 1080 -67.41 54.79 -41.19
N ASP A 1081 -66.17 54.29 -41.15
CA ASP A 1081 -64.96 55.11 -41.28
C ASP A 1081 -64.53 55.24 -42.75
N PHE A 1082 -64.35 56.47 -43.21
CA PHE A 1082 -63.97 56.78 -44.58
C PHE A 1082 -62.72 57.64 -44.60
N ALA A 1083 -61.75 57.23 -45.40
CA ALA A 1083 -60.45 57.88 -45.54
C ALA A 1083 -60.48 58.92 -46.66
N ILE A 1084 -60.38 60.20 -46.31
CA ILE A 1084 -60.29 61.33 -47.24
C ILE A 1084 -58.83 61.61 -47.54
N LYS A 1085 -58.44 61.58 -48.81
CA LYS A 1085 -57.07 61.84 -49.22
C LYS A 1085 -56.88 63.34 -49.44
N VAL A 1086 -55.97 63.95 -48.69
CA VAL A 1086 -55.58 65.35 -48.83
C VAL A 1086 -54.27 65.41 -49.60
N VAL A 1087 -54.32 65.95 -50.81
CA VAL A 1087 -53.18 66.08 -51.71
C VAL A 1087 -52.78 67.55 -51.78
N PRO A 1088 -51.63 67.95 -51.20
CA PRO A 1088 -51.14 69.30 -51.30
C PRO A 1088 -50.44 69.58 -52.64
N SER A 1089 -50.41 70.84 -53.09
CA SER A 1089 -49.66 71.29 -54.27
C SER A 1089 -48.14 71.19 -54.10
N VAL A 1090 -47.66 71.27 -52.85
CA VAL A 1090 -46.25 71.13 -52.47
C VAL A 1090 -46.19 70.30 -51.18
N GLY A 1091 -45.44 69.20 -51.15
CA GLY A 1091 -45.37 68.28 -50.01
C GLY A 1091 -46.04 66.92 -50.25
N ARG A 1092 -46.01 66.03 -49.26
CA ARG A 1092 -46.53 64.64 -49.40
C ARG A 1092 -48.03 64.57 -49.07
N PRO A 1093 -48.83 63.74 -49.78
CA PRO A 1093 -50.25 63.55 -49.48
C PRO A 1093 -50.47 62.91 -48.10
N VAL A 1094 -51.50 63.35 -47.38
CA VAL A 1094 -51.88 62.82 -46.06
C VAL A 1094 -53.34 62.36 -46.11
N THR A 1095 -53.70 61.36 -45.31
CA THR A 1095 -55.05 60.79 -45.28
C THR A 1095 -55.74 61.14 -43.96
N VAL A 1096 -56.95 61.69 -44.03
CA VAL A 1096 -57.77 62.05 -42.86
C VAL A 1096 -58.92 61.06 -42.73
N ILE A 1097 -59.10 60.47 -41.56
CA ILE A 1097 -60.18 59.51 -41.31
C ILE A 1097 -61.42 60.26 -40.80
N VAL A 1098 -62.56 60.01 -41.44
CA VAL A 1098 -63.86 60.55 -41.07
C VAL A 1098 -64.82 59.42 -40.71
N THR A 1099 -65.37 59.44 -39.49
CA THR A 1099 -66.33 58.46 -38.99
C THR A 1099 -67.75 59.00 -39.13
N VAL A 1100 -68.59 58.34 -39.94
CA VAL A 1100 -70.02 58.67 -40.07
C VAL A 1100 -70.84 57.79 -39.11
N LYS A 1101 -71.53 58.42 -38.15
CA LYS A 1101 -72.33 57.76 -37.10
C LYS A 1101 -73.81 57.59 -37.42
#